data_AF-A0A3N6BX58-F1
#
_entry.id   AF-A0A3N6BX58-F1
#
_cell.length_a   1.000
_cell.length_b   1.000
_cell.length_c   1.000
_cell.angle_alpha   90.00
_cell.angle_beta   90.00
_cell.angle_gamma   90.00
#
_symmetry.space_group_name_H-M   'P 1'
#
loop_
_entity.id
_entity.type
_entity.pdbx_description
1 polymer ?
#
loop_
_entity_poly.entity_id
_entity_poly.type
_entity_poly.pdbx_seq_one_letter_code
_entity_poly.pdbx_strand_id
1 'polypeptide(L)'
;MVTNLLDSVTDLKGVGKTSADTLSLMGIATIKDLILTFPYRHEDFRLKDLAETPHNERVTVEGRIESEPTVLYLGKNKSRLQVRMLVGRHLIKVVFFNQGYLRSKLTLGTIVTVTGKWDRGRQIINGSNVSFGPKTDQADFEPVYSLKGKLTQKKFRQFIRQALDLSKNQLPETLPEQLRNEYKLLPLSDALEGVHFPKNANHAKQARRRFVYEELLQFQLKIQALRKTRREQEHGIIIQYDLEKVREFISSLPYELTNAQKRVVNEISRDLLIPQRMNRLLQGDVGSGKTVVAAIGLYSSVTAGFQGALMAPTEILAEQHAASLDEWLHPFGVKVALLSGSVKGKARRELLERVSNGDIDILVGTHALIQPDVSFKKLGFVITDEQHRFGVEQRRVLREKGENPDVLFMTATPIPRTLSITAFGEMDVSIIDEMPAGRKKIETHWVKNEQFNQVLTRMAKELANGRQAYIICPLIEESDKLDVQNAVDVYQQLSTIYKNKFKIGLMHGRLPANEKDEVMRAFSEGRLDVLVSTTVVEVGVNVPNATFMVIYDAERFGLAQLHQLRGRVGRGNHQSYCILIANPKSEEGKERMISMTETNDGFRLAEKDLELRGPGDFFGKKQSGLPEFKMADLVHDYRALEVARQDAVKLIESPKFWRSEEYKALREYLASSGALDGERID
;
A
#
# COMPACT_ATOMS: atom_id res chain seq x y z
N MET A 1 36.84 16.86 -28.02
CA MET A 1 36.43 17.38 -26.70
C MET A 1 36.02 16.18 -25.87
N VAL A 2 36.72 15.95 -24.76
CA VAL A 2 36.37 14.87 -23.83
C VAL A 2 35.17 15.39 -23.04
N THR A 3 33.97 14.97 -23.44
CA THR A 3 32.76 15.35 -22.73
C THR A 3 32.62 14.50 -21.46
N ASN A 4 32.42 15.14 -20.32
CA ASN A 4 32.14 14.53 -19.02
C ASN A 4 30.63 14.27 -18.90
N LEU A 5 30.21 13.26 -18.13
CA LEU A 5 28.78 12.94 -17.94
C LEU A 5 27.98 14.09 -17.29
N LEU A 6 28.69 14.99 -16.60
CA LEU A 6 28.14 16.18 -15.96
C LEU A 6 28.08 17.40 -16.90
N ASP A 7 28.56 17.26 -18.14
CA ASP A 7 28.48 18.34 -19.13
C ASP A 7 27.03 18.65 -19.50
N SER A 8 26.82 19.89 -19.95
CA SER A 8 25.50 20.40 -20.30
C SER A 8 24.93 19.67 -21.52
N VAL A 9 23.62 19.41 -21.52
CA VAL A 9 22.92 18.87 -22.69
C VAL A 9 23.02 19.76 -23.94
N THR A 10 23.39 21.04 -23.78
CA THR A 10 23.63 21.98 -24.90
C THR A 10 24.81 21.57 -25.77
N ASP A 11 25.72 20.75 -25.25
CA ASP A 11 26.93 20.34 -25.97
C ASP A 11 26.63 19.24 -27.00
N LEU A 12 25.43 18.66 -26.94
CA LEU A 12 24.94 17.69 -27.92
C LEU A 12 24.55 18.38 -29.24
N LYS A 13 24.96 17.76 -30.35
CA LYS A 13 24.67 18.30 -31.68
C LYS A 13 23.17 18.28 -31.95
N GLY A 14 22.63 19.46 -32.23
CA GLY A 14 21.21 19.66 -32.55
C GLY A 14 20.34 20.11 -31.37
N VAL A 15 20.91 20.26 -30.17
CA VAL A 15 20.23 20.89 -29.03
C VAL A 15 20.36 22.41 -29.16
N GLY A 16 19.42 23.02 -29.90
CA GLY A 16 19.29 24.48 -29.94
C GLY A 16 18.60 25.05 -28.70
N LYS A 17 18.62 26.38 -28.55
CA LYS A 17 18.05 27.12 -27.40
C LYS A 17 16.64 26.64 -27.00
N THR A 18 15.74 26.48 -27.97
CA THR A 18 14.36 26.02 -27.73
C THR A 18 14.25 24.58 -27.21
N SER A 19 15.17 23.70 -27.63
CA SER A 19 15.20 22.31 -27.15
C SER A 19 15.84 22.23 -25.76
N ALA A 20 16.89 23.02 -25.51
CA ALA A 20 17.48 23.18 -24.19
C ALA A 20 16.47 23.72 -23.15
N ASP A 21 15.69 24.75 -23.50
CA ASP A 21 14.64 25.29 -22.62
C ASP A 21 13.60 24.20 -22.28
N THR A 22 13.22 23.39 -23.27
CA THR A 22 12.25 22.30 -23.08
C THR A 22 12.82 21.17 -22.21
N LEU A 23 14.09 20.81 -22.38
CA LEU A 23 14.79 19.81 -21.56
C LEU A 23 14.95 20.30 -20.11
N SER A 24 15.28 21.58 -19.93
CA SER A 24 15.37 22.22 -18.61
C SER A 24 14.02 22.20 -17.87
N LEU A 25 12.91 22.46 -18.57
CA LEU A 25 11.55 22.31 -18.02
C LEU A 25 11.19 20.87 -17.61
N MET A 26 11.93 19.87 -18.12
CA MET A 26 11.82 18.47 -17.74
C MET A 26 12.83 18.08 -16.63
N GLY A 27 13.62 19.02 -16.12
CA GLY A 27 14.68 18.76 -15.14
C GLY A 27 15.93 18.12 -15.72
N ILE A 28 16.13 18.20 -17.04
CA ILE A 28 17.26 17.58 -17.74
C ILE A 28 18.29 18.67 -18.06
N ALA A 29 19.37 18.74 -17.28
CA ALA A 29 20.43 19.73 -17.45
C ALA A 29 21.72 19.11 -18.00
N THR A 30 22.04 17.87 -17.62
CA THR A 30 23.29 17.20 -17.98
C THR A 30 23.08 16.00 -18.91
N ILE A 31 24.17 15.55 -19.55
CA ILE A 31 24.18 14.31 -20.35
C ILE A 31 23.74 13.11 -19.50
N LYS A 32 24.16 13.05 -18.22
CA LYS A 32 23.71 12.04 -17.25
C LYS A 32 22.20 12.08 -17.04
N ASP A 33 21.60 13.25 -16.85
CA ASP A 33 20.15 13.38 -16.65
C ASP A 33 19.37 12.87 -17.87
N LEU A 34 19.89 13.16 -19.06
CA LEU A 34 19.28 12.74 -20.32
C LEU A 34 19.28 11.22 -20.46
N ILE A 35 20.42 10.57 -20.20
CA ILE A 35 20.54 9.09 -20.26
C ILE A 35 19.70 8.43 -19.16
N LEU A 36 19.55 9.06 -18.00
CA LEU A 36 18.71 8.54 -16.92
C LEU A 36 17.22 8.93 -17.06
N THR A 37 16.79 9.37 -18.26
CA THR A 37 15.38 9.63 -18.58
C THR A 37 14.79 8.40 -19.29
N PHE A 38 14.13 7.52 -18.55
CA PHE A 38 13.64 6.25 -19.09
C PHE A 38 12.33 6.37 -19.87
N PRO A 39 12.10 5.52 -20.89
CA PRO A 39 10.83 5.44 -21.59
C PRO A 39 9.77 4.73 -20.73
N TYR A 40 8.52 5.18 -20.80
CA TYR A 40 7.41 4.56 -20.08
C TYR A 40 6.83 3.34 -20.81
N ARG A 41 7.14 3.18 -22.10
CA ARG A 41 6.81 1.99 -22.89
C ARG A 41 7.73 1.85 -24.10
N HIS A 42 7.77 0.64 -24.66
CA HIS A 42 8.34 0.36 -25.98
C HIS A 42 7.23 0.04 -26.96
N GLU A 43 7.25 0.66 -28.13
CA GLU A 43 6.38 0.29 -29.24
C GLU A 43 7.05 -0.81 -30.08
N ASP A 44 6.35 -1.94 -30.21
CA ASP A 44 6.75 -3.07 -31.05
C ASP A 44 6.28 -2.82 -32.49
N PHE A 45 7.26 -2.70 -33.39
CA PHE A 45 7.05 -2.51 -34.82
C PHE A 45 7.46 -3.73 -35.64
N ARG A 46 7.67 -4.90 -35.02
CA ARG A 46 7.95 -6.14 -35.75
C ARG A 46 6.82 -6.47 -36.70
N LEU A 47 7.19 -6.93 -37.90
CA LEU A 47 6.22 -7.48 -38.84
C LEU A 47 5.60 -8.74 -38.22
N LYS A 48 4.27 -8.75 -38.08
CA LYS A 48 3.53 -9.90 -37.55
C LYS A 48 2.72 -10.56 -38.65
N ASP A 49 2.60 -11.88 -38.58
CA ASP A 49 1.65 -12.61 -39.41
C ASP A 49 0.23 -12.43 -38.88
N LEU A 50 -0.67 -11.96 -39.75
CA LEU A 50 -2.09 -11.76 -39.42
C LEU A 50 -2.82 -13.06 -39.12
N ALA A 51 -2.33 -14.21 -39.63
CA ALA A 51 -2.92 -15.51 -39.37
C ALA A 51 -2.72 -15.97 -37.91
N GLU A 52 -1.56 -15.66 -37.35
CA GLU A 52 -1.15 -16.07 -36.00
C GLU A 52 -1.48 -15.03 -34.93
N THR A 53 -1.78 -13.79 -35.32
CA THR A 53 -2.06 -12.71 -34.37
C THR A 53 -3.48 -12.81 -33.76
N PRO A 54 -3.60 -12.86 -32.41
CA PRO A 54 -4.85 -12.69 -31.68
C PRO A 54 -5.70 -11.47 -32.08
N HIS A 55 -7.01 -11.57 -31.83
CA HIS A 55 -7.93 -10.44 -31.97
C HIS A 55 -7.59 -9.33 -30.98
N ASN A 56 -7.78 -8.07 -31.39
CA ASN A 56 -7.51 -6.85 -30.61
C ASN A 56 -6.03 -6.57 -30.28
N GLU A 57 -5.09 -7.32 -30.85
CA GLU A 57 -3.67 -7.05 -30.67
C GLU A 57 -3.17 -5.94 -31.62
N ARG A 58 -2.14 -5.21 -31.21
CA ARG A 58 -1.46 -4.25 -32.08
C ARG A 58 -0.49 -5.01 -33.01
N VAL A 59 -0.62 -4.76 -34.31
CA VAL A 59 0.19 -5.38 -35.37
C VAL A 59 0.84 -4.31 -36.23
N THR A 60 2.04 -4.63 -36.72
CA THR A 60 2.68 -3.91 -37.82
C THR A 60 2.76 -4.86 -39.00
N VAL A 61 2.28 -4.41 -40.15
CA VAL A 61 2.21 -5.21 -41.37
C VAL A 61 2.68 -4.38 -42.56
N GLU A 62 3.36 -5.04 -43.48
CA GLU A 62 3.73 -4.48 -44.78
C GLU A 62 2.74 -4.98 -45.83
N GLY A 63 2.24 -4.09 -46.66
CA GLY A 63 1.31 -4.47 -47.70
C GLY A 63 1.21 -3.48 -48.84
N ARG A 64 0.68 -3.97 -49.97
CA ARG A 64 0.42 -3.19 -51.17
C ARG A 64 -1.00 -2.64 -51.15
N ILE A 65 -1.18 -1.37 -51.47
CA ILE A 65 -2.50 -0.76 -51.60
C ILE A 65 -3.20 -1.27 -52.85
N GLU A 66 -4.39 -1.85 -52.69
CA GLU A 66 -5.18 -2.48 -53.77
C GLU A 66 -6.49 -1.73 -54.09
N SER A 67 -6.81 -0.67 -53.34
CA SER A 67 -7.99 0.15 -53.63
C SER A 67 -7.70 1.64 -53.45
N GLU A 68 -8.51 2.48 -54.09
CA GLU A 68 -8.49 3.90 -53.81
C GLU A 68 -8.99 4.20 -52.38
N PRO A 69 -8.36 5.14 -51.66
CA PRO A 69 -8.77 5.51 -50.31
C PRO A 69 -10.08 6.29 -50.33
N THR A 70 -11.08 5.80 -49.59
CA THR A 70 -12.38 6.46 -49.42
C THR A 70 -12.40 7.23 -48.10
N VAL A 71 -12.75 8.52 -48.13
CA VAL A 71 -12.88 9.36 -46.92
C VAL A 71 -14.34 9.65 -46.64
N LEU A 72 -14.81 9.28 -45.46
CA LEU A 72 -16.14 9.62 -44.94
C LEU A 72 -16.00 10.69 -43.85
N TYR A 73 -16.79 11.76 -43.95
CA TYR A 73 -16.85 12.81 -42.93
C TYR A 73 -18.06 12.53 -42.01
N LEU A 74 -17.80 12.32 -40.72
CA LEU A 74 -18.77 11.88 -39.72
C LEU A 74 -19.20 13.02 -38.76
N GLY A 75 -18.90 14.29 -39.11
CA GLY A 75 -19.22 15.50 -38.35
C GLY A 75 -18.14 16.58 -38.43
N LYS A 76 -18.31 17.72 -37.75
CA LYS A 76 -17.26 18.77 -37.62
C LYS A 76 -16.02 18.14 -36.97
N ASN A 77 -14.91 18.10 -37.70
CA ASN A 77 -13.61 17.53 -37.31
C ASN A 77 -13.51 16.00 -37.14
N LYS A 78 -14.49 15.22 -37.59
CA LYS A 78 -14.40 13.74 -37.60
C LYS A 78 -14.35 13.20 -39.02
N SER A 79 -13.24 12.56 -39.39
CA SER A 79 -13.10 11.88 -40.69
C SER A 79 -12.69 10.43 -40.51
N ARG A 80 -13.06 9.58 -41.46
CA ARG A 80 -12.69 8.16 -41.50
C ARG A 80 -12.22 7.82 -42.89
N LEU A 81 -10.92 7.59 -43.04
CA LEU A 81 -10.31 7.10 -44.28
C LEU A 81 -10.30 5.57 -44.25
N GLN A 82 -10.69 4.93 -45.35
CA GLN A 82 -10.66 3.48 -45.51
C GLN A 82 -9.95 3.12 -46.81
N VAL A 83 -9.08 2.11 -46.76
CA VAL A 83 -8.35 1.60 -47.92
C VAL A 83 -8.18 0.09 -47.81
N ARG A 84 -8.15 -0.65 -48.92
CA ARG A 84 -7.80 -2.08 -48.93
C ARG A 84 -6.32 -2.26 -49.21
N MET A 85 -5.71 -3.13 -48.44
CA MET A 85 -4.28 -3.43 -48.49
C MET A 85 -4.08 -4.93 -48.53
N LEU A 86 -3.26 -5.40 -49.47
CA LEU A 86 -2.84 -6.79 -49.59
C LEU A 86 -1.58 -6.99 -48.74
N VAL A 87 -1.70 -7.77 -47.67
CA VAL A 87 -0.61 -8.14 -46.75
C VAL A 87 -0.32 -9.63 -46.93
N GLY A 88 0.83 -9.96 -47.54
CA GLY A 88 1.13 -11.33 -47.92
C GLY A 88 0.04 -11.89 -48.85
N ARG A 89 -0.78 -12.82 -48.34
CA ARG A 89 -1.93 -13.42 -49.08
C ARG A 89 -3.30 -12.89 -48.62
N HIS A 90 -3.34 -11.97 -47.68
CA HIS A 90 -4.58 -11.49 -47.06
C HIS A 90 -4.95 -10.09 -47.55
N LEU A 91 -6.13 -9.97 -48.18
CA LEU A 91 -6.70 -8.68 -48.53
C LEU A 91 -7.49 -8.13 -47.34
N ILE A 92 -6.95 -7.13 -46.68
CA ILE A 92 -7.52 -6.55 -45.46
C ILE A 92 -7.93 -5.10 -45.66
N LYS A 93 -8.82 -4.61 -44.79
CA LYS A 93 -9.23 -3.20 -44.79
C LYS A 93 -8.46 -2.45 -43.71
N VAL A 94 -7.80 -1.36 -44.08
CA VAL A 94 -7.16 -0.43 -43.16
C VAL A 94 -8.03 0.80 -42.98
N VAL A 95 -8.27 1.18 -41.73
CA VAL A 95 -9.12 2.33 -41.36
C VAL A 95 -8.30 3.32 -40.54
N PHE A 96 -8.26 4.58 -40.96
CA PHE A 96 -7.65 5.67 -40.20
C PHE A 96 -8.74 6.67 -39.76
N PHE A 97 -8.77 6.98 -38.47
CA PHE A 97 -9.67 7.99 -37.92
C PHE A 97 -8.96 9.35 -37.85
N ASN A 98 -9.64 10.40 -38.31
CA ASN A 98 -9.18 11.79 -38.32
C ASN A 98 -7.90 12.07 -39.15
N GLN A 99 -7.51 11.15 -40.04
CA GLN A 99 -6.32 11.28 -40.90
C GLN A 99 -6.68 11.41 -42.39
N GLY A 100 -7.62 12.30 -42.72
CA GLY A 100 -8.04 12.53 -44.11
C GLY A 100 -6.91 12.98 -45.06
N TYR A 101 -5.84 13.59 -44.52
CA TYR A 101 -4.66 14.01 -45.28
C TYR A 101 -3.91 12.85 -45.96
N LEU A 102 -4.09 11.61 -45.49
CA LEU A 102 -3.47 10.43 -46.09
C LEU A 102 -4.07 10.07 -47.46
N ARG A 103 -5.24 10.61 -47.83
CA ARG A 103 -5.90 10.33 -49.10
C ARG A 103 -5.01 10.63 -50.30
N SER A 104 -4.25 11.72 -50.26
CA SER A 104 -3.36 12.12 -51.36
C SER A 104 -2.05 11.32 -51.41
N LYS A 105 -1.70 10.60 -50.33
CA LYS A 105 -0.45 9.85 -50.21
C LYS A 105 -0.62 8.35 -50.44
N LEU A 106 -1.80 7.80 -50.14
CA LEU A 106 -2.13 6.39 -50.31
C LEU A 106 -2.61 6.13 -51.75
N THR A 107 -1.67 5.92 -52.67
CA THR A 107 -1.97 5.63 -54.08
C THR A 107 -1.96 4.13 -54.38
N LEU A 108 -2.75 3.73 -55.37
CA LEU A 108 -2.89 2.33 -55.77
C LEU A 108 -1.53 1.75 -56.20
N GLY A 109 -1.21 0.57 -55.69
CA GLY A 109 0.05 -0.13 -55.94
C GLY A 109 1.24 0.28 -55.06
N THR A 110 1.10 1.28 -54.18
CA THR A 110 2.19 1.63 -53.24
C THR A 110 2.33 0.60 -52.13
N ILE A 111 3.59 0.30 -51.77
CA ILE A 111 3.92 -0.50 -50.59
C ILE A 111 3.94 0.45 -49.39
N VAL A 112 3.19 0.08 -48.35
CA VAL A 112 3.12 0.82 -47.10
C VAL A 112 3.25 -0.12 -45.92
N THR A 113 3.86 0.37 -44.85
CA THR A 113 3.90 -0.33 -43.57
C THR A 113 2.89 0.34 -42.63
N VAL A 114 1.89 -0.42 -42.20
CA VAL A 114 0.81 0.06 -41.34
C VAL A 114 0.95 -0.57 -39.96
N THR A 115 0.86 0.26 -38.93
CA THR A 115 0.77 -0.18 -37.54
C THR A 115 -0.60 0.18 -36.98
N GLY A 116 -1.27 -0.76 -36.32
CA GLY A 116 -2.61 -0.53 -35.80
C GLY A 116 -3.19 -1.71 -35.03
N LYS A 117 -4.43 -1.56 -34.54
CA LYS A 117 -5.15 -2.62 -33.81
C LYS A 117 -5.82 -3.59 -34.79
N TRP A 118 -5.55 -4.88 -34.66
CA TRP A 118 -6.09 -5.94 -35.50
C TRP A 118 -7.47 -6.41 -35.02
N ASP A 119 -8.49 -6.22 -35.85
CA ASP A 119 -9.80 -6.82 -35.69
C ASP A 119 -9.90 -8.06 -36.59
N ARG A 120 -9.52 -9.22 -36.02
CA ARG A 120 -9.58 -10.51 -36.72
C ARG A 120 -10.98 -10.86 -37.25
N GLY A 121 -12.04 -10.49 -36.54
CA GLY A 121 -13.42 -10.85 -36.92
C GLY A 121 -13.88 -10.10 -38.16
N ARG A 122 -13.46 -8.84 -38.31
CA ARG A 122 -13.82 -8.00 -39.48
C ARG A 122 -12.74 -7.90 -40.54
N GLN A 123 -11.57 -8.50 -40.30
CA GLN A 123 -10.37 -8.36 -41.14
C GLN A 123 -9.98 -6.89 -41.35
N ILE A 124 -10.03 -6.11 -40.25
CA ILE A 124 -9.76 -4.67 -40.24
C ILE A 124 -8.53 -4.36 -39.39
N ILE A 125 -7.63 -3.53 -39.90
CA ILE A 125 -6.62 -2.85 -39.08
C ILE A 125 -7.10 -1.42 -38.85
N ASN A 126 -7.29 -1.04 -37.58
CA ASN A 126 -7.45 0.36 -37.20
C ASN A 126 -6.06 0.98 -37.11
N GLY A 127 -5.63 1.62 -38.20
CA GLY A 127 -4.29 2.18 -38.37
C GLY A 127 -4.06 3.38 -37.45
N SER A 128 -3.01 3.30 -36.64
CA SER A 128 -2.51 4.42 -35.83
C SER A 128 -1.40 5.17 -36.57
N ASN A 129 -0.46 4.43 -37.17
CA ASN A 129 0.68 4.96 -37.92
C ASN A 129 0.80 4.29 -39.29
N VAL A 130 1.28 5.06 -40.27
CA VAL A 130 1.64 4.58 -41.60
C VAL A 130 2.99 5.16 -42.02
N SER A 131 3.87 4.30 -42.52
CA SER A 131 5.08 4.69 -43.23
C SER A 131 4.99 4.23 -44.68
N PHE A 132 5.57 5.02 -45.59
CA PHE A 132 5.57 4.75 -47.01
C PHE A 132 6.86 4.03 -47.39
N GLY A 133 6.72 2.89 -48.08
CA GLY A 133 7.82 1.98 -48.38
C GLY A 133 7.86 0.73 -47.48
N PRO A 134 8.68 -0.26 -47.87
CA PRO A 134 8.96 -1.43 -47.05
C PRO A 134 9.66 -1.02 -45.76
N LYS A 135 9.54 -1.81 -44.70
CA LYS A 135 10.23 -1.51 -43.44
C LYS A 135 11.75 -1.67 -43.64
N THR A 136 12.45 -0.56 -43.83
CA THR A 136 13.93 -0.53 -43.98
C THR A 136 14.68 -0.38 -42.67
N ASP A 137 13.99 0.07 -41.62
CA ASP A 137 14.60 0.37 -40.33
C ASP A 137 14.78 -0.93 -39.52
N GLN A 138 16.00 -1.18 -39.05
CA GLN A 138 16.34 -2.33 -38.19
C GLN A 138 15.80 -2.20 -36.74
N ALA A 139 15.11 -1.10 -36.42
CA ALA A 139 14.55 -0.87 -35.10
C ALA A 139 13.17 -1.55 -34.97
N ASP A 140 13.17 -2.70 -34.31
CA ASP A 140 11.95 -3.45 -34.01
C ASP A 140 11.21 -2.91 -32.80
N PHE A 141 11.92 -2.24 -31.89
CA PHE A 141 11.37 -1.68 -30.67
C PHE A 141 11.78 -0.22 -30.56
N GLU A 142 10.79 0.69 -30.50
CA GLU A 142 11.06 2.11 -30.29
C GLU A 142 10.65 2.54 -28.89
N PRO A 143 11.53 3.22 -28.14
CA PRO A 143 11.19 3.78 -26.84
C PRO A 143 10.24 4.97 -26.98
N VAL A 144 9.28 5.08 -26.08
CA VAL A 144 8.37 6.23 -25.99
C VAL A 144 8.55 6.93 -24.65
N TYR A 145 8.85 8.23 -24.71
CA TYR A 145 9.15 9.06 -23.55
C TYR A 145 8.01 10.02 -23.20
N SER A 146 7.93 10.42 -21.95
CA SER A 146 6.99 11.46 -21.51
C SER A 146 7.57 12.84 -21.81
N LEU A 147 7.25 13.37 -22.99
CA LEU A 147 7.79 14.67 -23.46
C LEU A 147 6.83 15.82 -23.14
N LYS A 148 7.39 16.99 -22.79
CA LYS A 148 6.66 18.25 -22.63
C LYS A 148 6.97 19.21 -23.79
N GLY A 149 6.06 20.14 -24.08
CA GLY A 149 6.29 21.21 -25.06
C GLY A 149 6.33 20.74 -26.52
N LYS A 150 7.20 21.36 -27.33
CA LYS A 150 7.28 21.14 -28.78
C LYS A 150 8.27 20.05 -29.21
N LEU A 151 8.84 19.31 -28.25
CA LEU A 151 9.84 18.29 -28.54
C LEU A 151 9.20 17.02 -29.09
N THR A 152 9.73 16.50 -30.20
CA THR A 152 9.21 15.28 -30.82
C THR A 152 9.96 14.04 -30.35
N GLN A 153 9.28 12.89 -30.30
CA GLN A 153 9.89 11.58 -29.97
C GLN A 153 11.12 11.28 -30.83
N LYS A 154 11.08 11.62 -32.12
CA LYS A 154 12.19 11.40 -33.05
C LYS A 154 13.44 12.20 -32.66
N LYS A 155 13.28 13.49 -32.35
CA LYS A 155 14.40 14.35 -31.93
C LYS A 155 14.95 13.91 -30.57
N PHE A 156 14.08 13.60 -29.62
CA PHE A 156 14.51 13.14 -28.30
C PHE A 156 15.31 11.83 -28.39
N ARG A 157 14.85 10.86 -29.20
CA ARG A 157 15.59 9.62 -29.49
C ARG A 157 16.97 9.87 -30.09
N GLN A 158 17.12 10.87 -30.96
CA GLN A 158 18.42 11.25 -31.51
C GLN A 158 19.36 11.80 -30.42
N PHE A 159 18.86 12.61 -29.50
CA PHE A 159 19.66 13.12 -28.38
C PHE A 159 20.10 11.99 -27.44
N ILE A 160 19.20 11.05 -27.11
CA ILE A 160 19.53 9.87 -26.30
C ILE A 160 20.60 9.02 -26.98
N ARG A 161 20.47 8.74 -28.28
CA ARG A 161 21.47 7.95 -29.02
C ARG A 161 22.85 8.62 -28.97
N GLN A 162 22.92 9.93 -29.25
CA GLN A 162 24.17 10.68 -29.17
C GLN A 162 24.77 10.64 -27.75
N ALA A 163 23.94 10.79 -26.72
CA ALA A 163 24.39 10.74 -25.33
C ALA A 163 24.93 9.35 -24.94
N LEU A 164 24.27 8.26 -25.35
CA LEU A 164 24.73 6.90 -25.13
C LEU A 164 26.06 6.61 -25.84
N ASP A 165 26.21 7.06 -27.09
CA ASP A 165 27.44 6.85 -27.86
C ASP A 165 28.63 7.59 -27.24
N LEU A 166 28.41 8.79 -26.70
CA LEU A 166 29.43 9.59 -25.99
C LEU A 166 29.81 8.99 -24.63
N SER A 167 28.86 8.36 -23.93
CA SER A 167 29.04 7.86 -22.56
C SER A 167 29.52 6.40 -22.47
N LYS A 168 29.51 5.66 -23.57
CA LYS A 168 29.72 4.20 -23.62
C LYS A 168 30.94 3.68 -22.84
N ASN A 169 32.04 4.44 -22.80
CA ASN A 169 33.29 4.04 -22.15
C ASN A 169 33.57 4.77 -20.82
N GLN A 170 32.65 5.63 -20.38
CA GLN A 170 32.85 6.52 -19.22
C GLN A 170 31.91 6.21 -18.05
N LEU A 171 31.01 5.24 -18.21
CA LEU A 171 30.03 4.89 -17.18
C LEU A 171 30.64 3.86 -16.22
N PRO A 172 31.07 4.25 -15.02
CA PRO A 172 31.49 3.28 -14.02
C PRO A 172 30.30 2.42 -13.62
N GLU A 173 30.56 1.15 -13.34
CA GLU A 173 29.51 0.26 -12.85
C GLU A 173 29.02 0.72 -11.47
N THR A 174 27.71 0.75 -11.30
CA THR A 174 27.06 1.24 -10.07
C THR A 174 26.79 0.12 -9.08
N LEU A 175 26.64 -1.11 -9.56
CA LEU A 175 26.39 -2.30 -8.75
C LEU A 175 27.66 -3.15 -8.58
N PRO A 176 27.98 -3.60 -7.35
CA PRO A 176 29.01 -4.59 -7.07
C PRO A 176 28.92 -5.82 -7.96
N GLU A 177 30.07 -6.38 -8.34
CA GLU A 177 30.13 -7.57 -9.19
C GLU A 177 29.42 -8.78 -8.56
N GLN A 178 29.52 -8.90 -7.23
CA GLN A 178 28.81 -9.94 -6.48
C GLN A 178 27.30 -9.93 -6.73
N LEU A 179 26.64 -8.76 -6.57
CA LEU A 179 25.19 -8.64 -6.76
C LEU A 179 24.79 -8.84 -8.23
N ARG A 180 25.61 -8.36 -9.17
CA ARG A 180 25.35 -8.58 -10.61
C ARG A 180 25.39 -10.07 -10.97
N ASN A 181 26.37 -10.81 -10.46
CA ASN A 181 26.53 -12.23 -10.75
C ASN A 181 25.44 -13.07 -10.07
N GLU A 182 25.12 -12.77 -8.82
CA GLU A 182 24.07 -13.48 -8.05
C GLU A 182 22.70 -13.37 -8.71
N TYR A 183 22.31 -12.15 -9.14
CA TYR A 183 21.00 -11.91 -9.73
C TYR A 183 20.98 -11.97 -11.26
N LYS A 184 22.15 -12.21 -11.89
CA LYS A 184 22.35 -12.21 -13.35
C LYS A 184 21.90 -10.90 -14.00
N LEU A 185 22.31 -9.78 -13.42
CA LEU A 185 21.98 -8.44 -13.91
C LEU A 185 22.94 -8.02 -15.01
N LEU A 186 22.41 -7.28 -16.00
CA LEU A 186 23.24 -6.73 -17.08
C LEU A 186 24.24 -5.68 -16.54
N PRO A 187 25.41 -5.54 -17.17
CA PRO A 187 26.27 -4.38 -16.96
C PRO A 187 25.54 -3.07 -17.26
N LEU A 188 25.96 -1.95 -16.64
CA LEU A 188 25.32 -0.64 -16.79
C LEU A 188 25.14 -0.22 -18.26
N SER A 189 26.21 -0.33 -19.06
CA SER A 189 26.20 0.06 -20.47
C SER A 189 25.18 -0.74 -21.29
N ASP A 190 25.18 -2.06 -21.14
CA ASP A 190 24.25 -2.95 -21.84
C ASP A 190 22.80 -2.72 -21.39
N ALA A 191 22.58 -2.45 -20.11
CA ALA A 191 21.25 -2.16 -19.60
C ALA A 191 20.71 -0.82 -20.10
N LEU A 192 21.53 0.23 -20.16
CA LEU A 192 21.11 1.50 -20.75
C LEU A 192 20.71 1.32 -22.21
N GLU A 193 21.53 0.58 -22.98
CA GLU A 193 21.18 0.22 -24.35
C GLU A 193 19.86 -0.58 -24.40
N GLY A 194 19.64 -1.51 -23.48
CA GLY A 194 18.40 -2.29 -23.41
C GLY A 194 17.16 -1.51 -22.99
N VAL A 195 17.30 -0.47 -22.16
CA VAL A 195 16.16 0.39 -21.78
C VAL A 195 15.82 1.35 -22.91
N HIS A 196 16.79 1.96 -23.58
CA HIS A 196 16.51 2.93 -24.63
C HIS A 196 16.29 2.27 -25.99
N PHE A 197 17.12 1.32 -26.38
CA PHE A 197 17.12 0.72 -27.71
C PHE A 197 17.27 -0.81 -27.65
N PRO A 198 16.25 -1.52 -27.14
CA PRO A 198 16.34 -2.96 -26.97
C PRO A 198 16.45 -3.71 -28.29
N LYS A 199 17.43 -4.62 -28.38
CA LYS A 199 17.60 -5.57 -29.48
C LYS A 199 16.41 -6.54 -29.59
N ASN A 200 15.81 -6.91 -28.46
CA ASN A 200 14.64 -7.77 -28.39
C ASN A 200 13.89 -7.56 -27.06
N ALA A 201 12.69 -8.13 -26.94
CA ALA A 201 11.87 -8.02 -25.73
C ALA A 201 12.57 -8.54 -24.46
N ASN A 202 13.41 -9.57 -24.57
CA ASN A 202 14.15 -10.09 -23.41
C ASN A 202 15.24 -9.11 -22.94
N HIS A 203 15.90 -8.42 -23.88
CA HIS A 203 16.87 -7.37 -23.58
C HIS A 203 16.22 -6.22 -22.81
N ALA A 204 15.05 -5.74 -23.27
CA ALA A 204 14.26 -4.73 -22.56
C ALA A 204 13.89 -5.20 -21.14
N LYS A 205 13.47 -6.46 -21.00
CA LYS A 205 13.07 -7.05 -19.72
C LYS A 205 14.24 -7.15 -18.73
N GLN A 206 15.41 -7.62 -19.17
CA GLN A 206 16.60 -7.72 -18.32
C GLN A 206 17.15 -6.34 -17.94
N ALA A 207 17.13 -5.39 -18.89
CA ALA A 207 17.50 -4.01 -18.65
C ALA A 207 16.59 -3.34 -17.62
N ARG A 208 15.26 -3.49 -17.76
CA ARG A 208 14.29 -3.05 -16.74
C ARG A 208 14.59 -3.67 -15.39
N ARG A 209 14.77 -5.00 -15.34
CA ARG A 209 15.03 -5.72 -14.09
C ARG A 209 16.24 -5.18 -13.34
N ARG A 210 17.34 -4.85 -14.05
CA ARG A 210 18.52 -4.23 -13.45
C ARG A 210 18.19 -2.88 -12.82
N PHE A 211 17.59 -1.95 -13.57
CA PHE A 211 17.32 -0.60 -13.05
C PHE A 211 16.29 -0.58 -11.95
N VAL A 212 15.27 -1.44 -12.04
CA VAL A 212 14.31 -1.64 -10.95
C VAL A 212 15.04 -2.08 -9.68
N TYR A 213 15.89 -3.12 -9.76
CA TYR A 213 16.65 -3.57 -8.59
C TYR A 213 17.61 -2.50 -8.06
N GLU A 214 18.35 -1.82 -8.94
CA GLU A 214 19.30 -0.77 -8.57
C GLU A 214 18.61 0.39 -7.83
N GLU A 215 17.50 0.87 -8.39
CA GLU A 215 16.72 1.97 -7.84
C GLU A 215 16.10 1.60 -6.49
N LEU A 216 15.57 0.38 -6.36
CA LEU A 216 15.04 -0.11 -5.09
C LEU A 216 16.14 -0.35 -4.05
N LEU A 217 17.32 -0.84 -4.45
CA LEU A 217 18.48 -1.02 -3.57
C LEU A 217 18.99 0.32 -3.04
N GLN A 218 19.16 1.30 -3.91
CA GLN A 218 19.55 2.66 -3.56
C GLN A 218 18.57 3.28 -2.55
N PHE A 219 17.28 3.14 -2.80
CA PHE A 219 16.25 3.58 -1.88
C PHE A 219 16.32 2.85 -0.53
N GLN A 220 16.44 1.53 -0.52
CA GLN A 220 16.53 0.76 0.73
C GLN A 220 17.82 1.08 1.50
N LEU A 221 18.95 1.30 0.83
CA LEU A 221 20.18 1.76 1.47
C LEU A 221 19.98 3.11 2.16
N LYS A 222 19.29 4.05 1.50
CA LYS A 222 18.94 5.36 2.08
C LYS A 222 18.17 5.19 3.40
N ILE A 223 17.09 4.40 3.36
CA ILE A 223 16.24 4.16 4.53
C ILE A 223 17.01 3.46 5.66
N GLN A 224 17.79 2.42 5.34
CA GLN A 224 18.54 1.66 6.34
C GLN A 224 19.67 2.49 6.96
N ALA A 225 20.29 3.41 6.20
CA ALA A 225 21.31 4.31 6.74
C ALA A 225 20.72 5.33 7.70
N LEU A 226 19.59 5.96 7.33
CA LEU A 226 18.88 6.88 8.22
C LEU A 226 18.45 6.20 9.52
N ARG A 227 17.95 4.96 9.44
CA ARG A 227 17.62 4.14 10.61
C ARG A 227 18.83 3.94 11.51
N LYS A 228 19.99 3.59 10.93
CA LYS A 228 21.22 3.37 11.68
C LYS A 228 21.70 4.65 12.36
N THR A 229 21.82 5.76 11.63
CA THR A 229 22.26 7.05 12.16
C THR A 229 21.35 7.52 13.29
N ARG A 230 20.03 7.41 13.11
CA ARG A 230 19.06 7.77 14.15
C ARG A 230 19.17 6.88 15.38
N ARG A 231 19.29 5.57 15.20
CA ARG A 231 19.48 4.63 16.29
C ARG A 231 20.74 4.95 17.10
N GLU A 232 21.81 5.41 16.46
CA GLU A 232 23.03 5.84 17.14
C GLU A 232 22.88 7.19 17.88
N GLN A 233 21.95 8.05 17.45
CA GLN A 233 21.72 9.37 18.06
C GLN A 233 20.63 9.38 19.15
N GLU A 234 19.57 8.59 18.99
CA GLU A 234 18.42 8.55 19.92
C GLU A 234 18.72 7.63 21.12
N HIS A 235 19.17 8.26 22.21
CA HIS A 235 19.35 7.61 23.49
C HIS A 235 17.98 7.34 24.14
N GLY A 236 17.70 6.06 24.39
CA GLY A 236 16.51 5.59 25.10
C GLY A 236 16.79 5.23 26.55
N ILE A 237 15.79 4.66 27.20
CA ILE A 237 15.89 4.12 28.55
C ILE A 237 16.16 2.61 28.46
N ILE A 238 17.12 2.09 29.23
CA ILE A 238 17.28 0.64 29.38
C ILE A 238 16.28 0.14 30.43
N ILE A 239 15.35 -0.70 30.02
CA ILE A 239 14.34 -1.33 30.87
C ILE A 239 14.80 -2.75 31.23
N GLN A 240 15.52 -2.87 32.35
CA GLN A 240 15.95 -4.17 32.90
C GLN A 240 14.80 -4.88 33.60
N TYR A 241 13.93 -5.52 32.81
CA TYR A 241 12.77 -6.26 33.32
C TYR A 241 13.16 -7.58 33.99
N ASP A 242 12.27 -8.07 34.84
CA ASP A 242 12.43 -9.34 35.55
C ASP A 242 11.91 -10.49 34.68
N LEU A 243 12.84 -11.29 34.14
CA LEU A 243 12.51 -12.38 33.22
C LEU A 243 11.68 -13.50 33.88
N GLU A 244 11.88 -13.78 35.16
CA GLU A 244 11.16 -14.85 35.86
C GLU A 244 9.70 -14.47 36.03
N LYS A 245 9.43 -13.25 36.50
CA LYS A 245 8.06 -12.71 36.60
C LYS A 245 7.36 -12.69 35.25
N VAL A 246 8.03 -12.22 34.20
CA VAL A 246 7.45 -12.19 32.85
C VAL A 246 7.11 -13.60 32.35
N ARG A 247 7.96 -14.60 32.63
CA ARG A 247 7.67 -15.99 32.29
C ARG A 247 6.48 -16.55 33.07
N GLU A 248 6.40 -16.25 34.37
CA GLU A 248 5.27 -16.65 35.22
C GLU A 248 3.95 -16.08 34.70
N PHE A 249 3.95 -14.80 34.31
CA PHE A 249 2.81 -14.16 33.67
C PHE A 249 2.41 -14.87 32.37
N ILE A 250 3.37 -15.11 31.46
CA ILE A 250 3.10 -15.80 30.19
C ILE A 250 2.52 -17.20 30.44
N SER A 251 3.01 -17.92 31.46
CA SER A 251 2.50 -19.25 31.81
C SER A 251 1.12 -19.26 32.45
N SER A 252 0.66 -18.13 33.00
CA SER A 252 -0.66 -18.00 33.61
C SER A 252 -1.78 -17.73 32.60
N LEU A 253 -1.42 -17.41 31.35
CA LEU A 253 -2.37 -17.16 30.28
C LEU A 253 -3.21 -18.42 30.00
N PRO A 254 -4.50 -18.27 29.68
CA PRO A 254 -5.41 -19.40 29.43
C PRO A 254 -5.15 -20.11 28.09
N TYR A 255 -4.14 -19.69 27.33
CA TYR A 255 -3.75 -20.23 26.04
C TYR A 255 -2.25 -20.11 25.84
N GLU A 256 -1.69 -20.97 25.00
CA GLU A 256 -0.29 -20.83 24.57
C GLU A 256 -0.14 -19.75 23.51
N LEU A 257 0.97 -19.00 23.61
CA LEU A 257 1.35 -18.04 22.58
C LEU A 257 1.73 -18.77 21.28
N THR A 258 1.29 -18.23 20.15
CA THR A 258 1.69 -18.69 18.81
C THR A 258 3.20 -18.44 18.59
N ASN A 259 3.80 -19.08 17.57
CA ASN A 259 5.22 -18.86 17.27
C ASN A 259 5.45 -17.42 16.81
N ALA A 260 4.49 -16.85 16.06
CA ALA A 260 4.52 -15.44 15.68
C ALA A 260 4.47 -14.52 16.91
N GLN A 261 3.59 -14.77 17.87
CA GLN A 261 3.52 -14.00 19.12
C GLN A 261 4.82 -14.12 19.94
N LYS A 262 5.37 -15.34 20.11
CA LYS A 262 6.65 -15.58 20.81
C LYS A 262 7.80 -14.81 20.16
N ARG A 263 7.89 -14.83 18.82
CA ARG A 263 8.88 -14.08 18.05
C ARG A 263 8.77 -12.57 18.32
N VAL A 264 7.57 -12.02 18.22
CA VAL A 264 7.33 -10.59 18.45
C VAL A 264 7.60 -10.17 19.89
N VAL A 265 7.20 -10.98 20.87
CA VAL A 265 7.52 -10.74 22.29
C VAL A 265 9.03 -10.69 22.48
N ASN A 266 9.79 -11.64 21.91
CA ASN A 266 11.26 -11.62 21.99
C ASN A 266 11.87 -10.39 21.30
N GLU A 267 11.32 -9.93 20.17
CA GLU A 267 11.74 -8.70 19.49
C GLU A 267 11.55 -7.47 20.42
N ILE A 268 10.37 -7.31 21.02
CA ILE A 268 10.06 -6.21 21.95
C ILE A 268 10.94 -6.32 23.20
N SER A 269 11.02 -7.49 23.83
CA SER A 269 11.84 -7.73 25.01
C SER A 269 13.33 -7.50 24.77
N ARG A 270 13.83 -7.72 23.55
CA ARG A 270 15.20 -7.35 23.19
C ARG A 270 15.37 -5.84 23.09
N ASP A 271 14.41 -5.16 22.48
CA ASP A 271 14.45 -3.70 22.30
C ASP A 271 14.35 -2.95 23.62
N LEU A 272 13.61 -3.48 24.61
CA LEU A 272 13.54 -2.93 25.97
C LEU A 272 14.91 -2.95 26.70
N LEU A 273 15.83 -3.85 26.33
CA LEU A 273 17.12 -4.04 27.02
C LEU A 273 18.29 -3.28 26.39
N ILE A 274 18.08 -2.67 25.22
CA ILE A 274 19.14 -1.92 24.51
C ILE A 274 19.07 -0.44 24.86
N PRO A 275 20.20 0.31 24.79
CA PRO A 275 20.23 1.73 25.12
C PRO A 275 19.55 2.62 24.06
N GLN A 276 19.16 2.05 22.92
CA GLN A 276 18.46 2.78 21.88
C GLN A 276 16.96 2.64 22.08
N ARG A 277 16.26 3.74 21.91
CA ARG A 277 14.81 3.77 22.05
C ARG A 277 14.12 2.84 21.03
N MET A 278 13.17 2.05 21.49
CA MET A 278 12.27 1.28 20.63
C MET A 278 11.28 2.22 19.92
N ASN A 279 11.17 2.06 18.60
CA ASN A 279 10.14 2.69 17.77
C ASN A 279 9.53 1.65 16.81
N ARG A 280 8.55 0.90 17.29
CA ARG A 280 8.09 -0.33 16.66
C ARG A 280 6.61 -0.28 16.27
N LEU A 281 6.29 -0.74 15.07
CA LEU A 281 4.94 -1.02 14.60
C LEU A 281 4.65 -2.51 14.71
N LEU A 282 3.76 -2.86 15.63
CA LEU A 282 3.14 -4.17 15.74
C LEU A 282 1.94 -4.26 14.81
N GLN A 283 2.08 -5.10 13.80
CA GLN A 283 1.05 -5.40 12.83
C GLN A 283 0.58 -6.84 13.02
N GLY A 284 -0.72 -7.04 12.92
CA GLY A 284 -1.29 -8.38 12.95
C GLY A 284 -2.75 -8.33 12.55
N ASP A 285 -3.26 -9.45 12.08
CA ASP A 285 -4.67 -9.55 11.69
C ASP A 285 -5.61 -9.23 12.88
N VAL A 286 -6.86 -8.91 12.62
CA VAL A 286 -7.89 -8.66 13.64
C VAL A 286 -8.04 -9.93 14.49
N GLY A 287 -7.74 -9.82 15.79
CA GLY A 287 -7.76 -10.95 16.73
C GLY A 287 -6.58 -11.92 16.62
N SER A 288 -5.45 -11.49 16.05
CA SER A 288 -4.15 -12.20 16.12
C SER A 288 -3.48 -12.17 17.51
N GLY A 289 -4.09 -11.49 18.49
CA GLY A 289 -3.54 -11.38 19.86
C GLY A 289 -2.55 -10.22 20.05
N LYS A 290 -2.69 -9.11 19.32
CA LYS A 290 -1.87 -7.89 19.55
C LYS A 290 -1.91 -7.41 21.01
N THR A 291 -3.08 -7.47 21.64
CA THR A 291 -3.28 -7.03 23.03
C THR A 291 -2.47 -7.84 24.04
N VAL A 292 -2.29 -9.16 23.84
CA VAL A 292 -1.47 -9.96 24.77
C VAL A 292 0.02 -9.62 24.65
N VAL A 293 0.50 -9.36 23.43
CA VAL A 293 1.88 -8.90 23.20
C VAL A 293 2.10 -7.53 23.86
N ALA A 294 1.13 -6.61 23.74
CA ALA A 294 1.15 -5.32 24.41
C ALA A 294 1.14 -5.44 25.94
N ALA A 295 0.32 -6.34 26.50
CA ALA A 295 0.26 -6.62 27.93
C ALA A 295 1.60 -7.13 28.48
N ILE A 296 2.27 -8.03 27.76
CA ILE A 296 3.59 -8.54 28.14
C ILE A 296 4.61 -7.40 28.15
N GLY A 297 4.63 -6.53 27.13
CA GLY A 297 5.55 -5.38 27.08
C GLY A 297 5.31 -4.37 28.22
N LEU A 298 4.04 -4.06 28.53
CA LEU A 298 3.68 -3.23 29.68
C LEU A 298 4.15 -3.87 30.99
N TYR A 299 3.90 -5.17 31.18
CA TYR A 299 4.30 -5.87 32.38
C TYR A 299 5.83 -5.91 32.55
N SER A 300 6.58 -6.13 31.47
CA SER A 300 8.04 -6.02 31.48
C SER A 300 8.50 -4.65 31.99
N SER A 301 7.91 -3.56 31.50
CA SER A 301 8.20 -2.20 31.98
C SER A 301 7.90 -2.02 33.48
N VAL A 302 6.77 -2.54 33.95
CA VAL A 302 6.37 -2.48 35.37
C VAL A 302 7.34 -3.25 36.27
N THR A 303 7.80 -4.44 35.85
CA THR A 303 8.76 -5.23 36.64
C THR A 303 10.12 -4.54 36.82
N ALA A 304 10.47 -3.60 35.92
CA ALA A 304 11.66 -2.75 36.01
C ALA A 304 11.43 -1.43 36.80
N GLY A 305 10.25 -1.26 37.39
CA GLY A 305 9.88 -0.07 38.18
C GLY A 305 9.50 1.15 37.33
N PHE A 306 9.06 0.95 36.09
CA PHE A 306 8.56 2.00 35.21
C PHE A 306 7.04 1.91 35.05
N GLN A 307 6.40 3.04 34.80
CA GLN A 307 4.99 3.11 34.42
C GLN A 307 4.82 2.88 32.92
N GLY A 308 3.66 2.35 32.54
CA GLY A 308 3.24 2.17 31.15
C GLY A 308 2.00 3.00 30.80
N ALA A 309 1.84 3.35 29.52
CA ALA A 309 0.65 4.02 29.02
C ALA A 309 0.11 3.33 27.76
N LEU A 310 -1.21 3.19 27.65
CA LEU A 310 -1.89 2.70 26.44
C LEU A 310 -2.96 3.70 26.00
N MET A 311 -2.77 4.27 24.80
CA MET A 311 -3.71 5.18 24.18
C MET A 311 -4.58 4.46 23.13
N ALA A 312 -5.89 4.59 23.26
CA ALA A 312 -6.89 4.03 22.34
C ALA A 312 -7.82 5.13 21.78
N PRO A 313 -8.37 4.99 20.55
CA PRO A 313 -9.05 6.10 19.87
C PRO A 313 -10.43 6.45 20.43
N THR A 314 -11.11 5.51 21.12
CA THR A 314 -12.45 5.70 21.69
C THR A 314 -12.52 5.24 23.13
N GLU A 315 -13.46 5.79 23.91
CA GLU A 315 -13.63 5.45 25.33
C GLU A 315 -13.92 3.96 25.51
N ILE A 316 -14.79 3.37 24.68
CA ILE A 316 -15.12 1.93 24.76
C ILE A 316 -13.88 1.05 24.56
N LEU A 317 -12.97 1.43 23.66
CA LEU A 317 -11.74 0.66 23.45
C LEU A 317 -10.79 0.78 24.62
N ALA A 318 -10.67 1.99 25.19
CA ALA A 318 -9.88 2.22 26.38
C ALA A 318 -10.43 1.41 27.58
N GLU A 319 -11.76 1.37 27.75
CA GLU A 319 -12.44 0.54 28.75
C GLU A 319 -12.15 -0.95 28.55
N GLN A 320 -12.25 -1.46 27.31
CA GLN A 320 -11.97 -2.86 26.99
C GLN A 320 -10.50 -3.23 27.24
N HIS A 321 -9.55 -2.38 26.85
CA HIS A 321 -8.14 -2.59 27.12
C HIS A 321 -7.83 -2.54 28.62
N ALA A 322 -8.38 -1.57 29.35
CA ALA A 322 -8.21 -1.46 30.80
C ALA A 322 -8.74 -2.70 31.53
N ALA A 323 -9.94 -3.17 31.17
CA ALA A 323 -10.54 -4.36 31.75
C ALA A 323 -9.72 -5.64 31.45
N SER A 324 -9.28 -5.81 30.20
CA SER A 324 -8.48 -6.99 29.82
C SER A 324 -7.10 -6.99 30.52
N LEU A 325 -6.46 -5.82 30.63
CA LEU A 325 -5.18 -5.67 31.32
C LEU A 325 -5.32 -5.89 32.83
N ASP A 326 -6.38 -5.37 33.44
CA ASP A 326 -6.65 -5.58 34.86
C ASP A 326 -6.91 -7.07 35.16
N GLU A 327 -7.75 -7.75 34.36
CA GLU A 327 -8.00 -9.20 34.49
C GLU A 327 -6.71 -10.03 34.47
N TRP A 328 -5.77 -9.68 33.58
CA TRP A 328 -4.51 -10.40 33.42
C TRP A 328 -3.43 -10.03 34.44
N LEU A 329 -3.34 -8.75 34.84
CA LEU A 329 -2.19 -8.23 35.58
C LEU A 329 -2.49 -7.97 37.07
N HIS A 330 -3.76 -7.87 37.46
CA HIS A 330 -4.16 -7.74 38.86
C HIS A 330 -3.63 -8.87 39.76
N PRO A 331 -3.64 -10.17 39.34
CA PRO A 331 -3.06 -11.26 40.12
C PRO A 331 -1.56 -11.08 40.43
N PHE A 332 -0.86 -10.29 39.62
CA PHE A 332 0.57 -9.99 39.76
C PHE A 332 0.84 -8.68 40.52
N GLY A 333 -0.20 -8.07 41.11
CA GLY A 333 -0.10 -6.85 41.92
C GLY A 333 0.02 -5.55 41.11
N VAL A 334 -0.24 -5.60 39.81
CA VAL A 334 -0.15 -4.42 38.92
C VAL A 334 -1.45 -3.63 38.99
N LYS A 335 -1.33 -2.30 39.17
CA LYS A 335 -2.47 -1.39 39.25
C LYS A 335 -2.72 -0.73 37.91
N VAL A 336 -3.82 -1.12 37.27
CA VAL A 336 -4.30 -0.52 36.02
C VAL A 336 -5.35 0.55 36.32
N ALA A 337 -5.30 1.69 35.64
CA ALA A 337 -6.32 2.73 35.75
C ALA A 337 -6.75 3.26 34.39
N LEU A 338 -8.00 3.76 34.32
CA LEU A 338 -8.60 4.32 33.11
C LEU A 338 -8.72 5.85 33.22
N LEU A 339 -8.24 6.56 32.20
CA LEU A 339 -8.44 7.99 32.00
C LEU A 339 -9.19 8.25 30.69
N SER A 340 -10.50 8.49 30.79
CA SER A 340 -11.37 8.88 29.67
C SER A 340 -11.75 10.37 29.75
N GLY A 341 -12.39 10.90 28.70
CA GLY A 341 -12.92 12.27 28.69
C GLY A 341 -14.13 12.45 29.60
N SER A 342 -14.79 11.35 29.97
CA SER A 342 -15.89 11.29 30.93
C SER A 342 -15.44 11.47 32.40
N VAL A 343 -14.19 11.17 32.76
CA VAL A 343 -13.66 11.37 34.13
C VAL A 343 -13.36 12.85 34.38
N LYS A 344 -14.17 13.51 35.23
CA LYS A 344 -14.10 14.96 35.51
C LYS A 344 -14.00 15.29 37.00
N GLY A 345 -13.62 16.52 37.31
CA GLY A 345 -13.70 17.08 38.65
C GLY A 345 -12.73 16.47 39.66
N LYS A 346 -13.24 16.07 40.83
CA LYS A 346 -12.44 15.56 41.95
C LYS A 346 -11.77 14.20 41.63
N ALA A 347 -12.53 13.28 41.01
CA ALA A 347 -12.03 11.96 40.65
C ALA A 347 -10.84 12.03 39.68
N ARG A 348 -10.89 12.95 38.70
CA ARG A 348 -9.76 13.19 37.80
C ARG A 348 -8.52 13.67 38.56
N ARG A 349 -8.67 14.63 39.47
CA ARG A 349 -7.54 15.16 40.25
C ARG A 349 -6.88 14.09 41.11
N GLU A 350 -7.68 13.30 41.84
CA GLU A 350 -7.18 12.19 42.67
C GLU A 350 -6.48 11.11 41.80
N LEU A 351 -7.01 10.82 40.61
CA LEU A 351 -6.38 9.90 39.68
C LEU A 351 -5.02 10.41 39.19
N LEU A 352 -4.94 11.67 38.75
CA LEU A 352 -3.70 12.25 38.25
C LEU A 352 -2.62 12.37 39.33
N GLU A 353 -3.02 12.69 40.57
CA GLU A 353 -2.12 12.71 41.72
C GLU A 353 -1.51 11.32 41.96
N ARG A 354 -2.33 10.26 41.94
CA ARG A 354 -1.86 8.88 42.04
C ARG A 354 -0.92 8.49 40.90
N VAL A 355 -1.18 8.94 39.67
CA VAL A 355 -0.27 8.71 38.52
C VAL A 355 1.07 9.41 38.75
N SER A 356 1.07 10.66 39.20
CA SER A 356 2.30 11.43 39.47
C SER A 356 3.11 10.90 40.66
N ASN A 357 2.44 10.27 41.64
CA ASN A 357 3.09 9.65 42.79
C ASN A 357 3.66 8.25 42.47
N GLY A 358 3.25 7.66 41.34
CA GLY A 358 3.62 6.29 40.95
C GLY A 358 2.77 5.21 41.61
N ASP A 359 1.58 5.55 42.12
CA ASP A 359 0.64 4.58 42.71
C ASP A 359 -0.14 3.78 41.66
N ILE A 360 -0.02 4.17 40.39
CA ILE A 360 -0.64 3.53 39.23
C ILE A 360 0.48 3.08 38.29
N ASP A 361 0.53 1.79 37.99
CA ASP A 361 1.59 1.21 37.16
C ASP A 361 1.27 1.37 35.67
N ILE A 362 -0.01 1.22 35.29
CA ILE A 362 -0.45 1.31 33.89
C ILE A 362 -1.64 2.25 33.78
N LEU A 363 -1.51 3.28 32.92
CA LEU A 363 -2.60 4.19 32.61
C LEU A 363 -3.12 3.95 31.19
N VAL A 364 -4.38 3.53 31.09
CA VAL A 364 -5.09 3.36 29.81
C VAL A 364 -5.99 4.56 29.59
N GLY A 365 -6.07 5.08 28.37
CA GLY A 365 -6.94 6.22 28.11
C GLY A 365 -7.10 6.60 26.65
N THR A 366 -7.87 7.64 26.42
CA THR A 366 -8.06 8.23 25.09
C THR A 366 -7.08 9.39 24.87
N HIS A 367 -7.44 10.34 23.99
CA HIS A 367 -6.75 11.63 23.87
C HIS A 367 -6.65 12.41 25.21
N ALA A 368 -7.35 11.98 26.26
CA ALA A 368 -7.16 12.51 27.61
C ALA A 368 -5.72 12.31 28.13
N LEU A 369 -4.98 11.27 27.70
CA LEU A 369 -3.60 11.01 28.12
C LEU A 369 -2.59 12.08 27.69
N ILE A 370 -2.86 12.75 26.57
CA ILE A 370 -1.97 13.77 26.00
C ILE A 370 -2.27 15.18 26.53
N GLN A 371 -3.22 15.32 27.46
CA GLN A 371 -3.53 16.61 28.07
C GLN A 371 -2.37 17.06 28.97
N PRO A 372 -2.08 18.38 29.05
CA PRO A 372 -0.89 18.89 29.73
C PRO A 372 -0.84 18.58 31.23
N ASP A 373 -1.99 18.38 31.88
CA ASP A 373 -2.15 18.04 33.30
C ASP A 373 -1.75 16.59 33.67
N VAL A 374 -1.59 15.71 32.68
CA VAL A 374 -1.15 14.32 32.91
C VAL A 374 0.37 14.28 33.07
N SER A 375 0.85 13.90 34.26
CA SER A 375 2.27 13.76 34.56
C SER A 375 2.55 12.39 35.18
N PHE A 376 3.50 11.65 34.61
CA PHE A 376 3.96 10.37 35.12
C PHE A 376 5.19 10.56 36.00
N LYS A 377 5.35 9.71 37.01
CA LYS A 377 6.58 9.66 37.81
C LYS A 377 7.75 9.11 37.02
N LYS A 378 7.52 8.01 36.28
CA LYS A 378 8.58 7.30 35.55
C LYS A 378 8.02 6.50 34.38
N LEU A 379 7.59 7.17 33.32
CA LEU A 379 7.05 6.53 32.12
C LEU A 379 8.17 5.87 31.29
N GLY A 380 8.11 4.55 31.10
CA GLY A 380 9.10 3.78 30.33
C GLY A 380 8.59 3.25 29.01
N PHE A 381 7.30 2.90 28.93
CA PHE A 381 6.73 2.21 27.76
C PHE A 381 5.37 2.79 27.36
N VAL A 382 5.21 3.13 26.09
CA VAL A 382 4.01 3.77 25.54
C VAL A 382 3.47 2.98 24.37
N ILE A 383 2.17 2.70 24.39
CA ILE A 383 1.45 2.04 23.32
C ILE A 383 0.41 2.97 22.72
N THR A 384 0.32 3.00 21.39
CA THR A 384 -0.79 3.63 20.67
C THR A 384 -1.49 2.59 19.80
N ASP A 385 -2.74 2.28 20.10
CA ASP A 385 -3.58 1.36 19.32
C ASP A 385 -4.29 2.09 18.17
N GLU A 386 -4.53 1.38 17.06
CA GLU A 386 -5.10 1.93 15.82
C GLU A 386 -4.47 3.28 15.41
N GLN A 387 -3.14 3.32 15.32
CA GLN A 387 -2.37 4.57 15.21
C GLN A 387 -2.81 5.51 14.08
N HIS A 388 -3.40 4.98 13.01
CA HIS A 388 -3.86 5.75 11.86
C HIS A 388 -5.02 6.72 12.19
N ARG A 389 -5.64 6.59 13.36
CA ARG A 389 -6.66 7.52 13.88
C ARG A 389 -6.08 8.71 14.62
N PHE A 390 -4.78 8.72 14.91
CA PHE A 390 -4.12 9.77 15.66
C PHE A 390 -3.22 10.62 14.77
N GLY A 391 -3.25 11.93 14.97
CA GLY A 391 -2.36 12.86 14.28
C GLY A 391 -0.90 12.66 14.68
N VAL A 392 0.04 13.16 13.85
CA VAL A 392 1.48 13.14 14.14
C VAL A 392 1.78 13.83 15.49
N GLU A 393 1.19 15.02 15.71
CA GLU A 393 1.36 15.78 16.95
C GLU A 393 0.85 15.04 18.20
N GLN A 394 -0.29 14.36 18.11
CA GLN A 394 -0.85 13.61 19.24
C GLN A 394 0.10 12.49 19.70
N ARG A 395 0.69 11.78 18.74
CA ARG A 395 1.69 10.74 19.02
C ARG A 395 2.97 11.33 19.61
N ARG A 396 3.39 12.51 19.14
CA ARG A 396 4.54 13.23 19.67
C ARG A 396 4.35 13.66 21.12
N VAL A 397 3.19 14.26 21.46
CA VAL A 397 2.90 14.72 22.82
C VAL A 397 2.92 13.57 23.82
N LEU A 398 2.34 12.40 23.48
CA LEU A 398 2.37 11.24 24.38
C LEU A 398 3.80 10.76 24.66
N ARG A 399 4.67 10.82 23.63
CA ARG A 399 6.09 10.49 23.77
C ARG A 399 6.84 11.47 24.67
N GLU A 400 6.51 12.76 24.60
CA GLU A 400 7.14 13.82 25.39
C GLU A 400 6.69 13.81 26.87
N LYS A 401 5.73 12.96 27.26
CA LYS A 401 5.32 12.75 28.66
C LYS A 401 6.34 11.98 29.50
N GLY A 402 7.33 11.35 28.89
CA GLY A 402 8.44 10.69 29.57
C GLY A 402 9.78 11.09 28.96
N GLU A 403 10.87 10.74 29.64
CA GLU A 403 12.24 10.98 29.15
C GLU A 403 12.63 9.92 28.10
N ASN A 404 12.18 10.08 26.86
CA ASN A 404 12.40 9.13 25.75
C ASN A 404 11.89 7.69 26.03
N PRO A 405 10.59 7.51 26.36
CA PRO A 405 10.03 6.18 26.55
C PRO A 405 10.02 5.38 25.24
N ASP A 406 10.11 4.06 25.38
CA ASP A 406 9.95 3.11 24.29
C ASP A 406 8.52 3.14 23.74
N VAL A 407 8.38 3.05 22.41
CA VAL A 407 7.11 3.25 21.72
C VAL A 407 6.71 2.06 20.87
N LEU A 408 5.51 1.56 21.12
CA LEU A 408 4.84 0.53 20.34
C LEU A 408 3.56 1.08 19.69
N PHE A 409 3.51 1.09 18.37
CA PHE A 409 2.30 1.35 17.60
C PHE A 409 1.62 0.02 17.26
N MET A 410 0.30 -0.06 17.37
CA MET A 410 -0.47 -1.22 16.92
C MET A 410 -1.38 -0.84 15.76
N THR A 411 -1.55 -1.75 14.82
CA THR A 411 -2.55 -1.61 13.75
C THR A 411 -3.22 -2.94 13.42
N ALA A 412 -4.51 -2.88 13.13
CA ALA A 412 -5.27 -4.01 12.61
C ALA A 412 -5.22 -4.13 11.08
N THR A 413 -4.80 -3.08 10.36
CA THR A 413 -4.62 -3.14 8.91
C THR A 413 -3.37 -3.94 8.56
N PRO A 414 -3.50 -5.11 7.90
CA PRO A 414 -2.34 -5.74 7.32
C PRO A 414 -1.91 -4.90 6.12
N ILE A 415 -0.78 -4.21 6.22
CA ILE A 415 -0.07 -3.58 5.10
C ILE A 415 1.06 -4.54 4.71
N PRO A 416 1.30 -4.83 3.42
CA PRO A 416 2.43 -5.67 3.04
C PRO A 416 3.73 -5.16 3.69
N ARG A 417 4.48 -6.06 4.34
CA ARG A 417 5.62 -5.72 5.22
C ARG A 417 6.58 -4.71 4.60
N THR A 418 6.86 -4.91 3.32
CA THR A 418 7.87 -4.12 2.61
C THR A 418 7.33 -2.73 2.25
N LEU A 419 6.01 -2.57 2.11
CA LEU A 419 5.35 -1.29 1.96
C LEU A 419 5.22 -0.56 3.29
N SER A 420 4.97 -1.26 4.39
CA SER A 420 4.96 -0.62 5.71
C SER A 420 6.36 -0.12 6.10
N ILE A 421 7.42 -0.87 5.80
CA ILE A 421 8.81 -0.42 6.00
C ILE A 421 9.17 0.77 5.10
N THR A 422 8.64 0.83 3.88
CA THR A 422 8.90 1.89 2.90
C THR A 422 8.09 3.16 3.20
N ALA A 423 6.80 3.02 3.53
CA ALA A 423 5.89 4.13 3.80
C ALA A 423 6.03 4.68 5.22
N PHE A 424 6.32 3.83 6.20
CA PHE A 424 6.57 4.22 7.60
C PHE A 424 8.06 4.15 7.93
N GLY A 425 8.91 4.49 6.95
CA GLY A 425 10.38 4.46 6.89
C GLY A 425 11.17 4.39 8.20
N GLU A 426 10.71 5.08 9.24
CA GLU A 426 11.34 5.23 10.55
C GLU A 426 11.06 4.14 11.59
N MET A 427 10.08 3.25 11.37
CA MET A 427 9.62 2.27 12.37
C MET A 427 10.14 0.86 12.08
N ASP A 428 10.51 0.12 13.12
CA ASP A 428 10.71 -1.33 13.03
C ASP A 428 9.37 -2.05 12.98
N VAL A 429 9.20 -3.00 12.05
CA VAL A 429 7.89 -3.65 11.84
C VAL A 429 7.93 -5.09 12.33
N SER A 430 7.09 -5.39 13.31
CA SER A 430 6.79 -6.74 13.79
C SER A 430 5.47 -7.22 13.24
N ILE A 431 5.43 -8.44 12.70
CA ILE A 431 4.21 -9.03 12.14
C ILE A 431 3.79 -10.25 12.97
N ILE A 432 2.51 -10.32 13.33
CA ILE A 432 1.82 -11.53 13.79
C ILE A 432 1.00 -12.08 12.61
N ASP A 433 1.56 -13.09 11.94
CA ASP A 433 1.03 -13.79 10.77
C ASP A 433 0.32 -15.11 11.11
N GLU A 434 0.25 -15.46 12.40
CA GLU A 434 -0.44 -16.65 12.90
C GLU A 434 -1.67 -16.27 13.73
N MET A 435 -2.76 -17.01 13.55
CA MET A 435 -3.98 -16.89 14.35
C MET A 435 -3.92 -17.83 15.56
N PRO A 436 -4.46 -17.43 16.74
CA PRO A 436 -4.55 -18.32 17.90
C PRO A 436 -5.32 -19.61 17.61
N ALA A 437 -4.93 -20.70 18.28
CA ALA A 437 -5.59 -22.00 18.15
C ALA A 437 -7.06 -21.95 18.59
N GLY A 438 -7.93 -22.71 17.92
CA GLY A 438 -9.37 -22.81 18.26
C GLY A 438 -10.27 -21.80 17.57
N ARG A 439 -9.73 -20.80 16.86
CA ARG A 439 -10.55 -19.83 16.11
C ARG A 439 -11.13 -20.44 14.83
N LYS A 440 -12.45 -20.41 14.70
CA LYS A 440 -13.16 -20.88 13.50
C LYS A 440 -13.01 -19.88 12.36
N LYS A 441 -12.83 -20.39 11.14
CA LYS A 441 -12.79 -19.56 9.93
C LYS A 441 -14.16 -18.93 9.68
N ILE A 442 -14.18 -17.68 9.24
CA ILE A 442 -15.43 -16.99 8.90
C ILE A 442 -15.86 -17.46 7.51
N GLU A 443 -17.08 -17.99 7.41
CA GLU A 443 -17.67 -18.36 6.13
C GLU A 443 -18.10 -17.10 5.39
N THR A 444 -17.38 -16.77 4.33
CA THR A 444 -17.63 -15.54 3.55
C THR A 444 -18.32 -15.90 2.24
N HIS A 445 -19.48 -15.30 1.98
CA HIS A 445 -20.26 -15.55 0.76
C HIS A 445 -20.56 -14.24 0.04
N TRP A 446 -20.40 -14.25 -1.28
CA TRP A 446 -20.88 -13.17 -2.14
C TRP A 446 -22.24 -13.54 -2.74
N VAL A 447 -23.20 -12.62 -2.60
CA VAL A 447 -24.57 -12.75 -3.12
C VAL A 447 -24.98 -11.49 -3.86
N LYS A 448 -25.98 -11.63 -4.73
CA LYS A 448 -26.59 -10.49 -5.43
C LYS A 448 -27.75 -9.89 -4.65
N ASN A 449 -28.14 -8.65 -4.98
CA ASN A 449 -29.21 -7.92 -4.30
C ASN A 449 -30.54 -8.69 -4.27
N GLU A 450 -30.86 -9.47 -5.30
CA GLU A 450 -32.11 -10.26 -5.37
C GLU A 450 -32.18 -11.35 -4.29
N GLN A 451 -31.03 -11.79 -3.76
CA GLN A 451 -30.94 -12.83 -2.75
C GLN A 451 -31.03 -12.28 -1.32
N PHE A 452 -31.23 -10.98 -1.14
CA PHE A 452 -31.24 -10.33 0.17
C PHE A 452 -32.26 -10.95 1.16
N ASN A 453 -33.46 -11.31 0.69
CA ASN A 453 -34.47 -11.97 1.55
C ASN A 453 -34.00 -13.33 2.10
N GLN A 454 -33.16 -14.06 1.35
CA GLN A 454 -32.58 -15.32 1.82
C GLN A 454 -31.54 -15.06 2.92
N VAL A 455 -30.76 -13.99 2.78
CA VAL A 455 -29.80 -13.53 3.80
C VAL A 455 -30.51 -13.19 5.11
N LEU A 456 -31.61 -12.43 5.03
CA LEU A 456 -32.43 -12.09 6.21
C LEU A 456 -33.00 -13.32 6.90
N THR A 457 -33.42 -14.32 6.13
CA THR A 457 -33.93 -15.59 6.68
C THR A 457 -32.83 -16.35 7.42
N ARG A 458 -31.61 -16.39 6.88
CA ARG A 458 -30.45 -17.02 7.53
C ARG A 458 -30.03 -16.25 8.78
N MET A 459 -29.97 -14.93 8.71
CA MET A 459 -29.65 -14.06 9.84
C MET A 459 -30.65 -14.26 10.99
N ALA A 460 -31.96 -14.34 10.70
CA ALA A 460 -32.98 -14.57 11.70
C ALA A 460 -32.79 -15.89 12.48
N LYS A 461 -32.20 -16.93 11.87
CA LYS A 461 -31.87 -18.19 12.57
C LYS A 461 -30.75 -17.99 13.60
N GLU A 462 -29.72 -17.21 13.26
CA GLU A 462 -28.66 -16.87 14.19
C GLU A 462 -29.18 -16.00 15.34
N LEU A 463 -29.98 -14.98 15.03
CA LEU A 463 -30.61 -14.12 16.04
C LEU A 463 -31.52 -14.92 16.99
N ALA A 464 -32.29 -15.89 16.47
CA ALA A 464 -33.13 -16.77 17.29
C ALA A 464 -32.33 -17.63 18.29
N ASN A 465 -31.04 -17.88 18.01
CA ASN A 465 -30.12 -18.55 18.93
C ASN A 465 -29.49 -17.59 19.97
N GLY A 466 -30.03 -16.37 20.10
CA GLY A 466 -29.52 -15.33 21.00
C GLY A 466 -28.23 -14.66 20.52
N ARG A 467 -27.93 -14.73 19.22
CA ARG A 467 -26.75 -14.10 18.61
C ARG A 467 -27.06 -12.71 18.09
N GLN A 468 -26.00 -11.98 17.75
CA GLN A 468 -26.10 -10.62 17.24
C GLN A 468 -25.56 -10.49 15.82
N ALA A 469 -26.02 -9.47 15.10
CA ALA A 469 -25.63 -9.23 13.72
C ALA A 469 -25.24 -7.77 13.45
N TYR A 470 -24.27 -7.59 12.55
CA TYR A 470 -23.88 -6.30 11.98
C TYR A 470 -24.40 -6.18 10.54
N ILE A 471 -24.86 -4.99 10.18
CA ILE A 471 -25.25 -4.64 8.81
C ILE A 471 -24.59 -3.33 8.44
N ILE A 472 -23.67 -3.38 7.48
CA ILE A 472 -22.82 -2.25 7.10
C ILE A 472 -23.27 -1.69 5.75
N CYS A 473 -23.54 -0.39 5.71
CA CYS A 473 -23.88 0.36 4.52
C CYS A 473 -22.69 1.25 4.10
N PRO A 474 -22.34 1.32 2.80
CA PRO A 474 -21.24 2.17 2.34
C PRO A 474 -21.57 3.65 2.46
N LEU A 475 -20.50 4.45 2.54
CA LEU A 475 -20.53 5.89 2.29
C LEU A 475 -20.41 6.13 0.77
N ILE A 476 -21.14 7.11 0.25
CA ILE A 476 -21.08 7.60 -1.13
C ILE A 476 -20.30 8.90 -1.09
N GLU A 477 -19.07 8.85 -1.61
CA GLU A 477 -18.06 9.93 -1.55
C GLU A 477 -18.53 11.30 -2.07
N GLU A 478 -19.61 11.36 -2.85
CA GLU A 478 -20.15 12.60 -3.43
C GLU A 478 -21.24 13.28 -2.58
N SER A 479 -21.73 12.65 -1.49
CA SER A 479 -22.83 13.23 -0.71
C SER A 479 -23.12 12.57 0.64
N ASP A 480 -22.62 13.18 1.73
CA ASP A 480 -22.92 12.78 3.12
C ASP A 480 -24.43 12.68 3.45
N LYS A 481 -25.30 13.35 2.67
CA LYS A 481 -26.77 13.30 2.86
C LYS A 481 -27.38 11.98 2.36
N LEU A 482 -26.88 11.41 1.26
CA LEU A 482 -27.40 10.14 0.73
C LEU A 482 -26.94 8.94 1.59
N ASP A 483 -25.80 9.06 2.25
CA ASP A 483 -25.21 8.00 3.08
C ASP A 483 -26.01 7.66 4.32
N VAL A 484 -26.44 8.71 5.02
CA VAL A 484 -27.32 8.57 6.18
C VAL A 484 -28.66 8.00 5.73
N GLN A 485 -29.14 8.38 4.54
CA GLN A 485 -30.42 7.89 4.01
C GLN A 485 -30.38 6.37 3.80
N ASN A 486 -29.33 5.82 3.18
CA ASN A 486 -29.22 4.38 2.96
C ASN A 486 -29.25 3.58 4.28
N ALA A 487 -28.46 4.00 5.28
CA ALA A 487 -28.45 3.32 6.58
C ALA A 487 -29.79 3.44 7.33
N VAL A 488 -30.45 4.61 7.23
CA VAL A 488 -31.77 4.85 7.81
C VAL A 488 -32.84 3.99 7.12
N ASP A 489 -32.81 3.88 5.79
CA ASP A 489 -33.78 3.11 5.01
C ASP A 489 -33.67 1.61 5.35
N VAL A 490 -32.44 1.08 5.41
CA VAL A 490 -32.19 -0.31 5.84
C VAL A 490 -32.66 -0.50 7.29
N TYR A 491 -32.39 0.44 8.18
CA TYR A 491 -32.87 0.39 9.57
C TYR A 491 -34.40 0.36 9.65
N GLN A 492 -35.10 1.21 8.89
CA GLN A 492 -36.57 1.24 8.85
C GLN A 492 -37.15 -0.05 8.28
N GLN A 493 -36.56 -0.57 7.20
CA GLN A 493 -36.95 -1.82 6.58
C GLN A 493 -36.84 -2.98 7.59
N LEU A 494 -35.70 -3.11 8.26
CA LEU A 494 -35.47 -4.18 9.22
C LEU A 494 -36.33 -4.02 10.48
N SER A 495 -36.53 -2.79 10.95
CA SER A 495 -37.41 -2.50 12.08
C SER A 495 -38.85 -2.93 11.80
N THR A 496 -39.27 -2.84 10.54
CA THR A 496 -40.57 -3.34 10.08
C THR A 496 -40.59 -4.86 10.00
N ILE A 497 -39.57 -5.49 9.41
CA ILE A 497 -39.49 -6.96 9.21
C ILE A 497 -39.37 -7.72 10.53
N TYR A 498 -38.53 -7.23 11.45
CA TYR A 498 -38.25 -7.87 12.74
C TYR A 498 -39.03 -7.24 13.90
N LYS A 499 -40.08 -6.49 13.59
CA LYS A 499 -40.95 -5.86 14.58
C LYS A 499 -41.36 -6.87 15.66
N ASN A 500 -41.17 -6.50 16.93
CA ASN A 500 -41.46 -7.31 18.11
C ASN A 500 -40.69 -8.64 18.22
N LYS A 501 -39.68 -8.89 17.37
CA LYS A 501 -38.84 -10.10 17.41
C LYS A 501 -37.43 -9.80 17.87
N PHE A 502 -36.82 -8.74 17.31
CA PHE A 502 -35.45 -8.35 17.59
C PHE A 502 -35.33 -6.83 17.74
N LYS A 503 -34.37 -6.39 18.54
CA LYS A 503 -34.05 -4.98 18.76
C LYS A 503 -32.96 -4.56 17.80
N ILE A 504 -33.22 -3.46 17.09
CA ILE A 504 -32.31 -2.96 16.05
C ILE A 504 -31.80 -1.60 16.49
N GLY A 505 -30.49 -1.39 16.37
CA GLY A 505 -29.83 -0.10 16.52
C GLY A 505 -29.41 0.49 15.18
N LEU A 506 -29.27 1.82 15.15
CA LEU A 506 -28.72 2.56 14.02
C LEU A 506 -27.51 3.37 14.50
N MET A 507 -26.41 3.32 13.76
CA MET A 507 -25.24 4.16 14.02
C MET A 507 -24.67 4.74 12.71
N HIS A 508 -24.50 6.05 12.64
CA HIS A 508 -23.92 6.70 11.46
C HIS A 508 -22.97 7.85 11.81
N GLY A 509 -22.19 8.31 10.84
CA GLY A 509 -21.14 9.33 11.01
C GLY A 509 -21.62 10.63 11.67
N ARG A 510 -22.87 11.03 11.42
CA ARG A 510 -23.45 12.27 11.98
C ARG A 510 -23.89 12.19 13.44
N LEU A 511 -23.94 11.01 14.06
CA LEU A 511 -24.29 10.93 15.48
C LEU A 511 -23.17 11.58 16.31
N PRO A 512 -23.52 12.35 17.36
CA PRO A 512 -22.56 12.78 18.37
C PRO A 512 -21.76 11.60 18.94
N ALA A 513 -20.53 11.85 19.38
CA ALA A 513 -19.66 10.80 19.92
C ALA A 513 -20.32 10.04 21.09
N ASN A 514 -20.96 10.76 22.02
CA ASN A 514 -21.66 10.15 23.15
C ASN A 514 -22.79 9.20 22.71
N GLU A 515 -23.57 9.59 21.71
CA GLU A 515 -24.67 8.73 21.19
C GLU A 515 -24.12 7.48 20.50
N LYS A 516 -23.01 7.60 19.76
CA LYS A 516 -22.33 6.44 19.17
C LYS A 516 -21.86 5.47 20.25
N ASP A 517 -21.26 5.99 21.31
CA ASP A 517 -20.79 5.19 22.43
C ASP A 517 -21.96 4.51 23.16
N GLU A 518 -23.09 5.20 23.36
CA GLU A 518 -24.30 4.62 23.95
C GLU A 518 -24.88 3.47 23.11
N VAL A 519 -25.00 3.66 21.79
CA VAL A 519 -25.50 2.62 20.87
C VAL A 519 -24.54 1.43 20.84
N MET A 520 -23.23 1.68 20.77
CA MET A 520 -22.22 0.62 20.78
C MET A 520 -22.17 -0.14 22.10
N ARG A 521 -22.35 0.55 23.24
CA ARG A 521 -22.46 -0.08 24.55
C ARG A 521 -23.73 -0.95 24.63
N ALA A 522 -24.87 -0.43 24.18
CA ALA A 522 -26.11 -1.19 24.13
C ALA A 522 -25.99 -2.45 23.24
N PHE A 523 -25.27 -2.36 22.12
CA PHE A 523 -24.97 -3.52 21.29
C PHE A 523 -24.00 -4.48 21.98
N SER A 524 -22.89 -4.01 22.55
CA SER A 524 -21.92 -4.88 23.23
C SER A 524 -22.51 -5.64 24.43
N GLU A 525 -23.47 -5.05 25.13
CA GLU A 525 -24.17 -5.65 26.28
C GLU A 525 -25.32 -6.59 25.87
N GLY A 526 -25.59 -6.77 24.58
CA GLY A 526 -26.70 -7.60 24.09
C GLY A 526 -28.08 -6.96 24.24
N ARG A 527 -28.17 -5.64 24.52
CA ARG A 527 -29.45 -4.91 24.53
C ARG A 527 -30.00 -4.67 23.12
N LEU A 528 -29.15 -4.75 22.10
CA LEU A 528 -29.50 -4.68 20.68
C LEU A 528 -29.06 -5.97 19.99
N ASP A 529 -29.95 -6.58 19.21
CA ASP A 529 -29.68 -7.81 18.48
C ASP A 529 -29.00 -7.54 17.14
N VAL A 530 -29.37 -6.43 16.48
CA VAL A 530 -28.84 -6.04 15.17
C VAL A 530 -28.34 -4.60 15.21
N LEU A 531 -27.13 -4.35 14.70
CA LEU A 531 -26.61 -3.00 14.51
C LEU A 531 -26.49 -2.67 13.02
N VAL A 532 -27.32 -1.73 12.57
CA VAL A 532 -27.21 -1.13 11.23
C VAL A 532 -26.26 0.06 11.33
N SER A 533 -25.21 0.09 10.53
CA SER A 533 -24.26 1.18 10.57
C SER A 533 -23.57 1.49 9.26
N THR A 534 -23.01 2.69 9.16
CA THR A 534 -22.02 3.01 8.13
C THR A 534 -20.63 2.48 8.52
N THR A 535 -19.57 2.90 7.84
CA THR A 535 -18.17 2.51 8.14
C THR A 535 -17.65 2.92 9.53
N VAL A 536 -18.48 3.55 10.36
CA VAL A 536 -18.12 4.02 11.71
C VAL A 536 -17.87 2.85 12.68
N VAL A 537 -18.41 1.65 12.43
CA VAL A 537 -18.13 0.42 13.22
C VAL A 537 -16.67 -0.02 13.12
N GLU A 538 -15.88 0.57 12.23
CA GLU A 538 -14.43 0.31 12.11
C GLU A 538 -13.67 0.45 13.44
N VAL A 539 -14.21 1.12 14.46
CA VAL A 539 -13.50 1.32 15.72
C VAL A 539 -13.64 0.12 16.65
N GLY A 540 -12.67 -0.80 16.58
CA GLY A 540 -12.13 -1.69 17.63
C GLY A 540 -13.01 -2.58 18.52
N VAL A 541 -14.29 -2.28 18.79
CA VAL A 541 -15.08 -2.91 19.85
C VAL A 541 -15.22 -4.42 19.62
N ASN A 542 -14.87 -5.20 20.65
CA ASN A 542 -15.05 -6.64 20.69
C ASN A 542 -16.48 -7.00 21.12
N VAL A 543 -17.24 -7.69 20.25
CA VAL A 543 -18.56 -8.25 20.58
C VAL A 543 -18.55 -9.76 20.28
N PRO A 544 -18.16 -10.62 21.24
CA PRO A 544 -18.00 -12.07 21.01
C PRO A 544 -19.27 -12.79 20.55
N ASN A 545 -20.44 -12.25 20.89
CA ASN A 545 -21.75 -12.81 20.54
C ASN A 545 -22.24 -12.40 19.14
N ALA A 546 -21.52 -11.51 18.45
CA ALA A 546 -21.82 -11.14 17.06
C ALA A 546 -21.27 -12.22 16.10
N THR A 547 -22.18 -13.00 15.49
CA THR A 547 -21.84 -14.11 14.60
C THR A 547 -22.16 -13.85 13.14
N PHE A 548 -22.94 -12.80 12.82
CA PHE A 548 -23.40 -12.54 11.46
C PHE A 548 -23.03 -11.13 11.00
N MET A 549 -22.39 -11.01 9.83
CA MET A 549 -22.01 -9.76 9.20
C MET A 549 -22.64 -9.66 7.81
N VAL A 550 -23.30 -8.55 7.51
CA VAL A 550 -23.82 -8.23 6.17
C VAL A 550 -23.22 -6.91 5.71
N ILE A 551 -22.66 -6.87 4.51
CA ILE A 551 -22.10 -5.66 3.91
C ILE A 551 -22.85 -5.38 2.61
N TYR A 552 -23.53 -4.24 2.56
CA TYR A 552 -24.23 -3.74 1.37
C TYR A 552 -23.26 -3.10 0.38
N ASP A 553 -23.60 -3.18 -0.91
CA ASP A 553 -22.81 -2.62 -2.02
C ASP A 553 -21.30 -2.86 -1.80
N ALA A 554 -20.94 -4.11 -1.48
CA ALA A 554 -19.59 -4.45 -1.01
C ALA A 554 -18.50 -4.12 -2.05
N GLU A 555 -18.85 -3.99 -3.33
CA GLU A 555 -17.96 -3.55 -4.41
C GLU A 555 -17.41 -2.13 -4.22
N ARG A 556 -18.08 -1.29 -3.42
CA ARG A 556 -17.66 0.08 -3.11
C ARG A 556 -16.53 0.15 -2.08
N PHE A 557 -16.28 -0.95 -1.36
CA PHE A 557 -15.23 -1.01 -0.35
C PHE A 557 -13.94 -1.58 -0.93
N GLY A 558 -12.80 -1.16 -0.36
CA GLY A 558 -11.52 -1.83 -0.56
C GLY A 558 -11.46 -3.19 0.12
N LEU A 559 -10.59 -4.09 -0.34
CA LEU A 559 -10.42 -5.40 0.34
C LEU A 559 -9.97 -5.24 1.78
N ALA A 560 -9.09 -4.27 2.06
CA ALA A 560 -8.63 -4.01 3.42
C ALA A 560 -9.78 -3.61 4.36
N GLN A 561 -10.72 -2.78 3.89
CA GLN A 561 -11.91 -2.37 4.66
C GLN A 561 -12.87 -3.54 4.85
N LEU A 562 -13.16 -4.30 3.78
CA LEU A 562 -14.00 -5.51 3.86
C LEU A 562 -13.43 -6.52 4.84
N HIS A 563 -12.10 -6.68 4.86
CA HIS A 563 -11.40 -7.55 5.79
C HIS A 563 -11.53 -7.10 7.24
N GLN A 564 -11.35 -5.81 7.53
CA GLN A 564 -11.57 -5.26 8.87
C GLN A 564 -13.01 -5.45 9.34
N LEU A 565 -13.98 -5.15 8.47
CA LEU A 565 -15.40 -5.34 8.76
C LEU A 565 -15.68 -6.82 9.03
N ARG A 566 -15.22 -7.75 8.16
CA ARG A 566 -15.33 -9.20 8.40
C ARG A 566 -14.75 -9.59 9.77
N GLY A 567 -13.61 -9.03 10.17
CA GLY A 567 -12.97 -9.30 11.45
C GLY A 567 -13.73 -8.82 12.70
N ARG A 568 -14.85 -8.09 12.53
CA ARG A 568 -15.75 -7.70 13.63
C ARG A 568 -16.62 -8.86 14.12
N VAL A 569 -16.76 -9.93 13.34
CA VAL A 569 -17.40 -11.19 13.75
C VAL A 569 -16.37 -12.31 13.93
N GLY A 570 -16.78 -13.46 14.47
CA GLY A 570 -15.87 -14.61 14.67
C GLY A 570 -14.89 -14.42 15.82
N ARG A 571 -15.33 -13.74 16.89
CA ARG A 571 -14.57 -13.53 18.13
C ARG A 571 -15.00 -14.46 19.28
N GLY A 572 -16.13 -15.15 19.15
CA GLY A 572 -16.58 -16.20 20.08
C GLY A 572 -16.35 -17.62 19.55
N ASN A 573 -16.90 -18.61 20.26
CA ASN A 573 -16.77 -20.04 19.93
C ASN A 573 -17.71 -20.53 18.80
N HIS A 574 -18.60 -19.65 18.34
CA HIS A 574 -19.64 -19.97 17.36
C HIS A 574 -19.16 -19.73 15.93
N GLN A 575 -19.67 -20.54 15.00
CA GLN A 575 -19.42 -20.33 13.58
C GLN A 575 -19.95 -18.96 13.19
N SER A 576 -19.16 -18.19 12.43
CA SER A 576 -19.53 -16.85 12.01
C SER A 576 -19.58 -16.73 10.50
N TYR A 577 -20.45 -15.85 10.02
CA TYR A 577 -20.77 -15.70 8.62
C TYR A 577 -20.60 -14.24 8.20
N CYS A 578 -20.01 -14.02 7.02
CA CYS A 578 -19.88 -12.71 6.40
C CYS A 578 -20.51 -12.75 5.01
N ILE A 579 -21.54 -11.93 4.78
CA ILE A 579 -22.29 -11.88 3.54
C ILE A 579 -22.01 -10.56 2.83
N LEU A 580 -21.42 -10.64 1.65
CA LEU A 580 -21.14 -9.52 0.77
C LEU A 580 -22.28 -9.41 -0.23
N ILE A 581 -23.09 -8.37 -0.13
CA ILE A 581 -24.15 -8.05 -1.08
C ILE A 581 -23.55 -7.09 -2.09
N ALA A 582 -23.36 -7.54 -3.33
CA ALA A 582 -22.68 -6.74 -4.35
C ALA A 582 -23.09 -7.12 -5.77
N ASN A 583 -23.18 -6.13 -6.66
CA ASN A 583 -23.45 -6.32 -8.09
C ASN A 583 -22.39 -5.62 -8.97
N PRO A 584 -21.09 -6.02 -8.86
CA PRO A 584 -20.00 -5.39 -9.57
C PRO A 584 -20.17 -5.48 -11.10
N LYS A 585 -20.03 -4.33 -11.77
CA LYS A 585 -20.11 -4.22 -13.24
C LYS A 585 -18.75 -4.44 -13.93
N SER A 586 -17.65 -4.17 -13.24
CA SER A 586 -16.28 -4.34 -13.74
C SER A 586 -15.70 -5.71 -13.40
N GLU A 587 -14.74 -6.18 -14.20
CA GLU A 587 -14.01 -7.42 -13.89
C GLU A 587 -13.18 -7.28 -12.61
N GLU A 588 -12.53 -6.13 -12.39
CA GLU A 588 -11.82 -5.82 -11.13
C GLU A 588 -12.73 -5.93 -9.90
N GLY A 589 -13.98 -5.45 -10.01
CA GLY A 589 -14.96 -5.54 -8.92
C GLY A 589 -15.35 -6.99 -8.62
N LYS A 590 -15.45 -7.85 -9.64
CA LYS A 590 -15.70 -9.29 -9.46
C LYS A 590 -14.51 -10.00 -8.83
N GLU A 591 -13.31 -9.72 -9.31
CA GLU A 591 -12.07 -10.30 -8.78
C GLU A 591 -11.85 -9.93 -7.31
N ARG A 592 -12.24 -8.71 -6.93
CA ARG A 592 -12.29 -8.27 -5.53
C ARG A 592 -13.21 -9.15 -4.68
N MET A 593 -14.46 -9.35 -5.11
CA MET A 593 -15.42 -10.17 -4.37
C MET A 593 -14.97 -11.63 -4.26
N ILE A 594 -14.46 -12.21 -5.35
CA ILE A 594 -13.92 -13.57 -5.36
C ILE A 594 -12.78 -13.69 -4.35
N SER A 595 -11.82 -12.77 -4.39
CA SER A 595 -10.66 -12.76 -3.48
C SER A 595 -11.07 -12.73 -2.02
N MET A 596 -12.08 -11.92 -1.68
CA MET A 596 -12.62 -11.82 -0.32
C MET A 596 -13.29 -13.13 0.16
N THR A 597 -13.86 -13.92 -0.76
CA THR A 597 -14.46 -15.23 -0.44
C THR A 597 -13.46 -16.38 -0.34
N GLU A 598 -12.34 -16.32 -1.06
CA GLU A 598 -11.35 -17.40 -1.14
C GLU A 598 -10.40 -17.47 0.07
N THR A 599 -10.07 -16.31 0.67
CA THR A 599 -9.08 -16.24 1.74
C THR A 599 -9.57 -15.48 2.96
N ASN A 600 -9.24 -16.02 4.14
CA ASN A 600 -9.43 -15.34 5.42
C ASN A 600 -8.19 -14.55 5.87
N ASP A 601 -7.07 -14.71 5.17
CA ASP A 601 -5.79 -14.07 5.49
C ASP A 601 -5.78 -12.62 5.01
N GLY A 602 -5.74 -11.68 5.97
CA GLY A 602 -5.71 -10.26 5.69
C GLY A 602 -4.47 -9.79 4.92
N PHE A 603 -3.31 -10.43 5.10
CA PHE A 603 -2.08 -10.05 4.38
C PHE A 603 -2.22 -10.36 2.89
N ARG A 604 -2.71 -11.55 2.55
CA ARG A 604 -3.00 -11.94 1.16
C ARG A 604 -4.05 -11.03 0.50
N LEU A 605 -5.06 -10.61 1.27
CA LEU A 605 -6.06 -9.67 0.77
C LEU A 605 -5.48 -8.28 0.52
N ALA A 606 -4.58 -7.80 1.37
CA ALA A 606 -3.92 -6.52 1.19
C ALA A 606 -2.96 -6.52 -0.02
N GLU A 607 -2.25 -7.63 -0.26
CA GLU A 607 -1.45 -7.81 -1.48
C GLU A 607 -2.32 -7.77 -2.73
N LYS A 608 -3.42 -8.52 -2.77
CA LYS A 608 -4.38 -8.47 -3.88
C LYS A 608 -5.04 -7.10 -4.05
N ASP A 609 -5.35 -6.39 -2.97
CA ASP A 609 -5.96 -5.03 -3.04
C ASP A 609 -5.02 -4.05 -3.75
N LEU A 610 -3.73 -4.18 -3.46
CA LEU A 610 -2.69 -3.37 -4.04
C LEU A 610 -2.48 -3.67 -5.53
N GLU A 611 -2.44 -4.96 -5.89
CA GLU A 611 -2.39 -5.40 -7.29
C GLU A 611 -3.58 -4.88 -8.09
N LEU A 612 -4.80 -4.95 -7.53
CA LEU A 612 -6.03 -4.53 -8.19
C LEU A 612 -6.20 -3.01 -8.31
N ARG A 613 -5.73 -2.22 -7.33
CA ARG A 613 -5.85 -0.75 -7.34
C ARG A 613 -4.75 -0.05 -8.14
N GLY A 614 -3.60 -0.71 -8.31
CA GLY A 614 -2.41 -0.07 -8.85
C GLY A 614 -1.79 0.99 -7.91
N PRO A 615 -0.62 1.54 -8.26
CA PRO A 615 0.21 2.34 -7.36
C PRO A 615 -0.36 3.72 -6.97
N GLY A 616 -1.36 4.23 -7.71
CA GLY A 616 -1.81 5.63 -7.60
C GLY A 616 -2.79 5.96 -6.47
N ASP A 617 -3.59 4.99 -6.02
CA ASP A 617 -4.70 5.25 -5.07
C ASP A 617 -4.38 4.90 -3.61
N PHE A 618 -3.46 3.97 -3.35
CA PHE A 618 -3.14 3.58 -1.96
C PHE A 618 -2.44 4.70 -1.17
N PHE A 619 -1.65 5.53 -1.85
CA PHE A 619 -0.89 6.62 -1.23
C PHE A 619 -1.56 7.99 -1.37
N GLY A 620 -2.67 8.08 -2.10
CA GLY A 620 -3.27 9.35 -2.50
C GLY A 620 -2.32 10.16 -3.40
N LYS A 621 -2.89 10.91 -4.35
CA LYS A 621 -2.10 11.94 -5.03
C LYS A 621 -1.65 12.97 -3.99
N LYS A 622 -0.36 12.93 -3.62
CA LYS A 622 0.37 13.87 -2.74
C LYS A 622 0.31 13.60 -1.23
N GLN A 623 0.61 12.38 -0.76
CA GLN A 623 1.20 12.25 0.58
C GLN A 623 2.72 12.46 0.50
N SER A 624 3.19 13.47 1.21
CA SER A 624 4.58 13.92 1.33
C SER A 624 5.47 12.80 1.86
N GLY A 625 6.46 12.37 1.07
CA GLY A 625 7.60 11.60 1.57
C GLY A 625 8.08 10.44 0.71
N LEU A 626 7.24 9.84 -0.14
CA LEU A 626 7.67 8.76 -1.02
C LEU A 626 8.38 9.30 -2.27
N PRO A 627 9.59 8.82 -2.61
CA PRO A 627 10.29 9.26 -3.80
C PRO A 627 9.60 8.77 -5.07
N GLU A 628 9.59 9.61 -6.10
CA GLU A 628 9.17 9.20 -7.44
C GLU A 628 10.26 8.28 -8.04
N PHE A 629 9.93 7.00 -8.20
CA PHE A 629 10.76 6.04 -8.90
C PHE A 629 10.66 6.23 -10.42
N LYS A 630 11.80 6.17 -11.11
CA LYS A 630 11.90 6.31 -12.56
C LYS A 630 11.42 5.08 -13.30
N MET A 631 11.66 3.88 -12.74
CA MET A 631 11.33 2.61 -13.40
C MET A 631 10.69 1.59 -12.48
N ALA A 632 11.08 1.58 -11.20
CA ALA A 632 10.51 0.70 -10.20
C ALA A 632 9.07 1.07 -9.87
N ASP A 633 8.24 0.06 -9.69
CA ASP A 633 6.91 0.19 -9.13
C ASP A 633 6.86 -0.64 -7.84
N LEU A 634 6.67 0.01 -6.69
CA LEU A 634 6.67 -0.66 -5.39
C LEU A 634 5.64 -1.79 -5.28
N VAL A 635 4.56 -1.71 -6.05
CA VAL A 635 3.50 -2.72 -6.10
C VAL A 635 3.92 -3.88 -6.98
N HIS A 636 4.17 -3.60 -8.27
CA HIS A 636 4.44 -4.64 -9.26
C HIS A 636 5.81 -5.31 -9.06
N ASP A 637 6.79 -4.57 -8.52
CA ASP A 637 8.15 -5.03 -8.29
C ASP A 637 8.40 -5.38 -6.80
N TYR A 638 7.34 -5.70 -6.03
CA TYR A 638 7.38 -6.05 -4.61
C TYR A 638 8.47 -7.08 -4.26
N ARG A 639 8.62 -8.13 -5.08
CA ARG A 639 9.66 -9.16 -4.87
C ARG A 639 11.07 -8.59 -4.99
N ALA A 640 11.31 -7.67 -5.93
CA ALA A 640 12.60 -7.02 -6.08
C ALA A 640 12.88 -6.07 -4.90
N LEU A 641 11.84 -5.38 -4.39
CA LEU A 641 11.93 -4.53 -3.20
C LEU A 641 12.37 -5.32 -1.96
N GLU A 642 11.79 -6.50 -1.74
CA GLU A 642 12.14 -7.33 -0.58
C GLU A 642 13.59 -7.86 -0.64
N VAL A 643 14.03 -8.27 -1.83
CA VAL A 643 15.43 -8.69 -2.05
C VAL A 643 16.37 -7.51 -1.82
N ALA A 644 16.09 -6.36 -2.43
CA ALA A 644 16.86 -5.13 -2.26
C ALA A 644 16.95 -4.68 -0.78
N ARG A 645 15.87 -4.85 -0.01
CA ARG A 645 15.86 -4.58 1.43
C ARG A 645 16.79 -5.50 2.19
N GLN A 646 16.74 -6.80 1.94
CA GLN A 646 17.60 -7.79 2.60
C GLN A 646 19.09 -7.51 2.31
N ASP A 647 19.40 -7.16 1.06
CA ASP A 647 20.75 -6.79 0.66
C ASP A 647 21.18 -5.48 1.34
N ALA A 648 20.34 -4.45 1.35
CA ALA A 648 20.64 -3.19 2.01
C ALA A 648 20.97 -3.35 3.51
N VAL A 649 20.19 -4.17 4.23
CA VAL A 649 20.46 -4.49 5.64
C VAL A 649 21.84 -5.16 5.80
N LYS A 650 22.10 -6.23 5.03
CA LYS A 650 23.40 -6.94 5.08
C LYS A 650 24.57 -6.01 4.75
N LEU A 651 24.39 -5.12 3.77
CA LEU A 651 25.42 -4.17 3.36
C LEU A 651 25.73 -3.16 4.46
N ILE A 652 24.72 -2.52 5.04
CA ILE A 652 24.93 -1.47 6.05
C ILE A 652 25.52 -2.01 7.36
N GLU A 653 25.17 -3.24 7.73
CA GLU A 653 25.74 -3.94 8.89
C GLU A 653 27.18 -4.44 8.63
N SER A 654 27.56 -4.65 7.36
CA SER A 654 28.88 -5.16 7.00
C SER A 654 29.96 -4.07 7.00
N PRO A 655 31.08 -4.25 7.73
CA PRO A 655 32.22 -3.34 7.66
C PRO A 655 32.82 -3.21 6.24
N LYS A 656 32.65 -4.24 5.39
CA LYS A 656 33.16 -4.24 4.01
C LYS A 656 32.48 -3.15 3.17
N PHE A 657 31.19 -2.91 3.37
CA PHE A 657 30.44 -1.88 2.64
C PHE A 657 31.01 -0.49 2.86
N TRP A 658 31.50 -0.19 4.07
CA TRP A 658 32.02 1.14 4.41
C TRP A 658 33.46 1.38 3.96
N ARG A 659 34.25 0.32 3.74
CA ARG A 659 35.70 0.42 3.50
C ARG A 659 36.15 0.02 2.09
N SER A 660 35.43 -0.88 1.43
CA SER A 660 35.88 -1.46 0.16
C SER A 660 35.56 -0.56 -1.04
N GLU A 661 36.49 -0.45 -2.00
CA GLU A 661 36.26 0.29 -3.26
C GLU A 661 35.09 -0.27 -4.09
N GLU A 662 34.78 -1.57 -3.96
CA GLU A 662 33.69 -2.24 -4.69
C GLU A 662 32.31 -1.58 -4.48
N TYR A 663 32.08 -0.99 -3.30
CA TYR A 663 30.82 -0.36 -2.92
C TYR A 663 30.83 1.17 -3.02
N LYS A 664 31.91 1.76 -3.59
CA LYS A 664 32.10 3.21 -3.63
C LYS A 664 30.94 3.96 -4.29
N ALA A 665 30.45 3.49 -5.44
CA ALA A 665 29.33 4.11 -6.14
C ALA A 665 28.05 4.16 -5.29
N LEU A 666 27.74 3.09 -4.56
CA LEU A 666 26.59 3.02 -3.66
C LEU A 666 26.76 3.95 -2.45
N ARG A 667 27.99 4.09 -1.91
CA ARG A 667 28.28 5.03 -0.83
C ARG A 667 28.21 6.49 -1.27
N GLU A 668 28.72 6.82 -2.46
CA GLU A 668 28.64 8.17 -3.02
C GLU A 668 27.19 8.58 -3.25
N TYR A 669 26.35 7.66 -3.76
CA TYR A 669 24.90 7.87 -3.80
C TYR A 669 24.33 8.15 -2.41
N LEU A 670 24.66 7.31 -1.42
CA LEU A 670 24.14 7.45 -0.07
C LEU A 670 24.53 8.79 0.57
N ALA A 671 25.78 9.23 0.41
CA ALA A 671 26.26 10.53 0.86
C ALA A 671 25.53 11.67 0.15
N SER A 672 25.39 11.61 -1.18
CA SER A 672 24.67 12.64 -1.95
C SER A 672 23.18 12.75 -1.61
N SER A 673 22.60 11.70 -1.03
CA SER A 673 21.18 11.64 -0.68
C SER A 673 20.83 12.35 0.64
N GLY A 674 21.83 12.84 1.38
CA GLY A 674 21.69 13.46 2.72
C GLY A 674 21.44 12.46 3.84
N ALA A 675 21.39 11.16 3.56
CA ALA A 675 21.06 10.13 4.54
C ALA A 675 22.09 9.95 5.66
N LEU A 676 23.33 10.39 5.43
CA LEU A 676 24.42 10.32 6.41
C LEU A 676 24.50 11.59 7.27
N ASP A 677 23.84 12.68 6.86
CA ASP A 677 23.92 13.98 7.53
C ASP A 677 22.93 14.10 8.71
N GLY A 678 22.06 13.10 8.89
CA GLY A 678 21.10 13.03 9.99
C GLY A 678 19.91 13.99 9.86
N GLU A 679 19.77 14.68 8.73
CA GLU A 679 18.61 15.55 8.46
C GLU A 679 17.31 14.72 8.31
N ARG A 680 16.21 15.26 8.84
CA ARG A 680 14.89 14.65 8.76
C ARG A 680 14.40 14.63 7.30
N ILE A 681 13.80 13.50 6.90
CA ILE A 681 12.93 13.48 5.72
C ILE A 681 11.57 14.04 6.17
N ASP A 682 11.48 15.36 6.31
CA ASP A 682 10.20 16.07 6.46
C ASP A 682 9.77 16.67 5.11
#